data_AF-A0AA35PI37-F1
#
_entry.id   AF-A0AA35PI37-F1
#
_cell.length_a   1.000
_cell.length_b   1.000
_cell.length_c   1.000
_cell.angle_alpha   90.00
_cell.angle_beta   90.00
_cell.angle_gamma   90.00
#
_symmetry.space_group_name_H-M   'P 1'
#
loop_
_entity.id
_entity.type
_entity.pdbx_description
1 polymer ?
#
loop_
_entity_poly.entity_id
_entity_poly.type
_entity_poly.pdbx_seq_one_letter_code
_entity_poly.pdbx_strand_id
1 'polypeptide(L)'
;MNGKALLFMLLLALVVIFALVCVLLSRGENATWCGYQSQSFPEHLHSDCSQVFADLSQEEMARVALYLKSNLGASLEDASQAKPSDNCIYSIDLQLPPKAESLAFLDHGGIRPPRQALAVVYFGNQPTPNITEYVVGPLPEPTYHLDVTVQKYGGPLPYYRRPPLDAEYKQMARFLHGVAFPTAPSFMQQVLDYDGTNLAAMTTSPRGLKSGDRSTWLVLFQNVTGYFLHPVGLEVLLDHSSLDLSLWAVKKVFYGGHYFQDLAELEREFAEGRLQVEKVQKVPAEGGFASLKPKVSPAGPGPVNYEPQGPRYSVRSNQVLSSFWSFAFRMDVSRGPRLFDIRFKGQRVAYELSVQDTMSVYGSNSPGGMSIRYMDGSFGIGRLTFPLVRGVDCPYSATYLDVRSLAQAERPLVTRDALCVFEQDLGAPLRRHYSHLRSVFYGGLPATALVFRSVSSIGNYDYIWDFVFHPNGAIESKVRASGYISSSFLYGDGLDYGNRVGDHTLGNIHTHFVGYKVDLDVGGSQDSLSGKHNDQSLVFADLSTEEMAVVLKYLQSHLGLPLVDAYHANSSDNCVYYLDVEVPRKEQVLKFLDHGGPKPVRQALAVVYFGNQAEPNITEYVVGPLPAPTYHRDVTAEKYRGKLSYHGRTVMGNEYEQIGKFLLGGKLLEAATFFEQVFGHNGSDFAALTSAPRGFQSGDRATWFTLFQNIKGFFLHPVGFELLLNHSSLNISHWSVPKVFYNGQYYDGLQELEKEFKANRVKVAKVERVSSDGGFASIDRKVPSLGSGPLHYESCGPRYSVRNNQVISPSWSFAFRMDVNRGPSVYDVRFKGQRIVYQLSVQDAMSVYGSNCPGGMSTRYMDVNFAMGRYSYSLVRGVDCPYSATYLDAAYLIETVTPEVQKNSICVFEQNVEAPFRRHYSNLQSLYYGGLPASALVFRSVSTMGNYDYVWDFIFHPNGAIESKVRASGYITSSFLYGDGLDYGNRVADHTLGTIHTHFINYKVDLDVGGVQNSLLANDMTFEKVKVPWSPEHEINRMKLVKKVLDTEDKAAFRLHDDMPRYIYFASESKNKWGHNRGYRIQPISFFGDHLPETDPMERAISWGRYKLAVTKRKEEEPYSTSIYNQNDPWTPSVAFADFIDNETIVNEDLVAWITTGFLHIPHAEDVPNTVTLGNAVGFLLRPYNYFDDDPSIYSPDGVFFTSEQDPTSCDVNHLACLPKTAACLPNLPPFTYEGFQNLTRL
;
A
#
# COMPACT_ATOMS: atom_id res chain seq x y z
N MET A 1 65.12 -26.36 49.86
CA MET A 1 64.35 -26.87 48.69
C MET A 1 65.29 -26.97 47.49
N ASN A 2 65.07 -27.92 46.57
CA ASN A 2 66.00 -28.15 45.44
C ASN A 2 65.74 -27.13 44.31
N GLY A 3 66.68 -26.22 44.07
CA GLY A 3 66.55 -25.16 43.06
C GLY A 3 66.31 -25.67 41.63
N LYS A 4 66.79 -26.87 41.28
CA LYS A 4 66.53 -27.50 39.98
C LYS A 4 65.05 -27.82 39.76
N ALA A 5 64.33 -28.19 40.83
CA ALA A 5 62.89 -28.46 40.75
C ALA A 5 62.09 -27.15 40.58
N LEU A 6 62.48 -26.07 41.25
CA LEU A 6 61.85 -24.75 41.07
C LEU A 6 62.05 -24.23 39.64
N LEU A 7 63.26 -24.37 39.10
CA LEU A 7 63.57 -23.98 37.72
C LEU A 7 62.75 -24.81 36.72
N PHE A 8 62.62 -26.13 36.94
CA PHE A 8 61.81 -27.01 36.09
C PHE A 8 60.32 -26.65 36.13
N MET A 9 59.77 -26.34 37.30
CA MET A 9 58.38 -25.88 37.46
C MET A 9 58.13 -24.54 36.75
N LEU A 10 59.06 -23.59 36.84
CA LEU A 10 58.99 -22.31 36.13
C LEU A 10 59.06 -22.49 34.60
N LEU A 11 59.91 -23.39 34.12
CA LEU A 11 60.06 -23.67 32.70
C LEU A 11 58.82 -24.41 32.15
N LEU A 12 58.25 -25.34 32.92
CA LEU A 12 56.98 -26.00 32.59
C LEU A 12 55.81 -25.00 32.57
N ALA A 13 55.75 -24.08 33.54
CA ALA A 13 54.74 -23.01 33.57
C ALA A 13 54.88 -22.08 32.35
N LEU A 14 56.10 -21.71 31.96
CA LEU A 14 56.35 -20.93 30.73
C LEU A 14 55.88 -21.67 29.47
N VAL A 15 56.15 -22.97 29.35
CA VAL A 15 55.66 -23.80 28.22
C VAL A 15 54.14 -23.90 28.22
N VAL A 16 53.49 -24.07 29.39
CA VAL A 16 52.02 -24.13 29.50
C VAL A 16 51.38 -22.77 29.19
N ILE A 17 51.96 -21.66 29.64
CA ILE A 17 51.49 -20.31 29.29
C ILE A 17 51.67 -20.06 27.79
N PHE A 18 52.81 -20.41 27.20
CA PHE A 18 53.04 -20.27 25.77
C PHE A 18 52.07 -21.14 24.95
N ALA A 19 51.80 -22.38 25.38
CA ALA A 19 50.81 -23.25 24.76
C ALA A 19 49.39 -22.68 24.88
N LEU A 20 49.00 -22.13 26.04
CA LEU A 20 47.71 -21.46 26.22
C LEU A 20 47.57 -20.21 25.37
N VAL A 21 48.62 -19.39 25.26
CA VAL A 21 48.65 -18.21 24.38
C VAL A 21 48.54 -18.63 22.91
N CYS A 22 49.27 -19.66 22.47
CA CYS A 22 49.14 -20.21 21.12
C CYS A 22 47.75 -20.80 20.86
N VAL A 23 47.13 -21.48 21.84
CA VAL A 23 45.76 -22.01 21.72
C VAL A 23 44.72 -20.89 21.71
N LEU A 24 44.91 -19.80 22.45
CA LEU A 24 44.02 -18.63 22.41
C LEU A 24 44.17 -17.86 21.09
N LEU A 25 45.40 -17.68 20.58
CA LEU A 25 45.67 -17.03 19.30
C LEU A 25 45.23 -17.89 18.09
N SER A 26 45.19 -19.22 18.21
CA SER A 26 44.63 -20.13 17.20
C SER A 26 43.16 -20.51 17.43
N ARG A 27 42.54 -20.02 18.50
CA ARG A 27 41.09 -20.01 18.74
C ARG A 27 40.46 -18.62 18.55
N GLY A 28 41.16 -17.72 17.86
CA GLY A 28 40.41 -16.84 16.96
C GLY A 28 39.72 -17.73 15.94
N GLU A 29 38.39 -17.88 16.05
CA GLU A 29 37.63 -18.41 14.93
C GLU A 29 37.95 -17.53 13.71
N ASN A 30 38.28 -18.17 12.59
CA ASN A 30 38.37 -17.45 11.32
C ASN A 30 36.96 -17.00 10.97
N ALA A 31 36.58 -15.82 11.46
CA ALA A 31 35.48 -15.05 10.91
C ALA A 31 35.74 -14.97 9.41
N THR A 32 34.92 -15.67 8.63
CA THR A 32 35.07 -15.78 7.19
C THR A 32 34.66 -14.46 6.56
N TRP A 33 35.59 -13.50 6.60
CA TRP A 33 35.50 -12.24 5.84
C TRP A 33 35.22 -12.60 4.38
N CYS A 34 33.96 -12.44 3.97
CA CYS A 34 33.57 -12.59 2.58
C CYS A 34 34.42 -11.60 1.77
N GLY A 35 35.25 -12.13 0.87
CA GLY A 35 36.18 -11.32 0.08
C GLY A 35 35.43 -10.28 -0.74
N TYR A 36 35.49 -9.03 -0.31
CA TYR A 36 34.76 -7.91 -0.91
C TYR A 36 35.34 -7.57 -2.30
N GLN A 37 34.91 -8.31 -3.32
CA GLN A 37 34.98 -7.85 -4.70
C GLN A 37 33.75 -6.98 -4.96
N SER A 38 33.87 -5.67 -4.73
CA SER A 38 32.87 -4.74 -5.25
C SER A 38 32.87 -4.82 -6.77
N GLN A 39 31.73 -5.17 -7.37
CA GLN A 39 31.49 -4.80 -8.76
C GLN A 39 31.20 -3.30 -8.77
N SER A 40 32.25 -2.49 -8.90
CA SER A 40 32.08 -1.05 -9.06
C SER A 40 31.30 -0.77 -10.34
N PHE A 41 30.19 -0.03 -10.20
CA PHE A 41 29.42 0.42 -11.35
C PHE A 41 30.35 1.25 -12.26
N PRO A 42 30.37 1.05 -13.59
CA PRO A 42 31.47 1.60 -14.39
C PRO A 42 31.48 3.14 -14.42
N GLU A 43 32.48 3.78 -13.80
CA GLU A 43 32.55 5.23 -13.63
C GLU A 43 32.50 6.03 -14.96
N HIS A 44 32.91 5.40 -16.06
CA HIS A 44 32.89 5.98 -17.41
C HIS A 44 31.48 6.17 -17.98
N LEU A 45 30.44 5.63 -17.34
CA LEU A 45 29.04 5.86 -17.72
C LEU A 45 28.49 7.19 -17.19
N HIS A 46 29.18 7.83 -16.23
CA HIS A 46 28.80 9.14 -15.72
C HIS A 46 29.11 10.25 -16.74
N SER A 47 28.19 11.20 -16.86
CA SER A 47 28.28 12.31 -17.81
C SER A 47 28.18 13.66 -17.11
N ASP A 48 29.14 14.53 -17.43
CA ASP A 48 29.15 15.93 -16.98
C ASP A 48 27.98 16.75 -17.57
N CYS A 49 27.16 16.19 -18.48
CA CYS A 49 25.93 16.83 -18.93
C CYS A 49 24.93 17.06 -17.78
N SER A 50 24.95 16.20 -16.75
CA SER A 50 24.18 16.36 -15.50
C SER A 50 24.41 17.70 -14.78
N GLN A 51 25.59 18.32 -14.96
CA GLN A 51 26.03 19.50 -14.22
C GLN A 51 25.26 20.79 -14.58
N VAL A 52 24.46 20.79 -15.64
CA VAL A 52 23.57 21.94 -15.94
C VAL A 52 22.45 22.10 -14.92
N PHE A 53 22.14 21.05 -14.17
CA PHE A 53 21.15 21.05 -13.09
C PHE A 53 21.77 21.04 -11.69
N ALA A 54 23.09 20.89 -11.56
CA ALA A 54 23.75 20.78 -10.26
C ALA A 54 23.65 22.07 -9.46
N ASP A 55 23.34 21.96 -8.16
CA ASP A 55 23.30 23.12 -7.24
C ASP A 55 24.63 23.90 -7.23
N LEU A 56 24.57 25.15 -6.76
CA LEU A 56 25.74 26.03 -6.72
C LEU A 56 26.79 25.51 -5.74
N SER A 57 28.07 25.71 -6.07
CA SER A 57 29.15 25.48 -5.12
C SER A 57 29.17 26.58 -4.04
N GLN A 58 29.83 26.32 -2.91
CA GLN A 58 30.04 27.34 -1.87
C GLN A 58 30.81 28.54 -2.42
N GLU A 59 31.77 28.29 -3.33
CA GLU A 59 32.55 29.33 -3.98
C GLU A 59 31.70 30.16 -4.96
N GLU A 60 30.85 29.52 -5.76
CA GLU A 60 29.91 30.24 -6.65
C GLU A 60 28.97 31.14 -5.85
N MET A 61 28.35 30.62 -4.78
CA MET A 61 27.47 31.40 -3.91
C MET A 61 28.20 32.56 -3.20
N ALA A 62 29.42 32.31 -2.68
CA ALA A 62 30.21 33.34 -2.02
C ALA A 62 30.66 34.45 -2.99
N ARG A 63 31.06 34.09 -4.22
CA ARG A 63 31.43 35.05 -5.27
C ARG A 63 30.24 35.87 -5.74
N VAL A 64 29.05 35.27 -5.88
CA VAL A 64 27.80 36.02 -6.16
C VAL A 64 27.47 36.99 -5.03
N ALA A 65 27.57 36.57 -3.76
CA ALA A 65 27.32 37.44 -2.62
C ALA A 65 28.31 38.63 -2.55
N LEU A 66 29.60 38.38 -2.78
CA LEU A 66 30.64 39.42 -2.84
C LEU A 66 30.43 40.37 -4.03
N TYR A 67 30.08 39.83 -5.20
CA TYR A 67 29.76 40.62 -6.40
C TYR A 67 28.57 41.55 -6.15
N LEU A 68 27.47 41.05 -5.57
CA LEU A 68 26.29 41.86 -5.27
C LEU A 68 26.58 42.92 -4.20
N LYS A 69 27.30 42.57 -3.11
CA LYS A 69 27.79 43.52 -2.11
C LYS A 69 28.65 44.65 -2.71
N SER A 70 29.30 44.40 -3.86
CA SER A 70 30.18 45.37 -4.52
C SER A 70 29.52 46.16 -5.67
N ASN A 71 28.47 45.62 -6.31
CA ASN A 71 27.92 46.15 -7.57
C ASN A 71 26.46 46.64 -7.49
N LEU A 72 25.69 46.31 -6.44
CA LEU A 72 24.30 46.80 -6.31
C LEU A 72 24.17 48.25 -5.83
N GLY A 73 25.27 48.91 -5.43
CA GLY A 73 25.25 50.32 -4.99
C GLY A 73 24.55 50.59 -3.64
N ALA A 74 24.21 49.55 -2.88
CA ALA A 74 23.57 49.62 -1.57
C ALA A 74 24.34 48.78 -0.54
N SER A 75 24.36 49.20 0.74
CA SER A 75 24.85 48.32 1.83
C SER A 75 23.93 47.11 1.96
N LEU A 76 24.50 45.91 2.00
CA LEU A 76 23.78 44.64 2.18
C LEU A 76 24.29 43.96 3.46
N GLU A 77 23.46 44.00 4.49
CA GLU A 77 23.73 43.42 5.80
C GLU A 77 23.59 41.90 5.80
N ASP A 78 24.10 41.23 6.84
CA ASP A 78 23.86 39.80 7.04
C ASP A 78 22.39 39.55 7.41
N ALA A 79 21.69 38.80 6.57
CA ALA A 79 20.30 38.41 6.77
C ALA A 79 20.05 37.61 8.08
N SER A 80 21.10 37.03 8.70
CA SER A 80 20.96 36.36 10.01
C SER A 80 20.75 37.34 11.18
N GLN A 81 21.13 38.62 11.00
CA GLN A 81 21.03 39.70 11.99
C GLN A 81 20.16 40.89 11.56
N ALA A 82 19.93 41.05 10.25
CA ALA A 82 19.24 42.19 9.65
C ALA A 82 17.86 42.50 10.26
N LYS A 83 17.53 43.78 10.34
CA LYS A 83 16.19 44.28 10.67
C LYS A 83 15.32 44.37 9.41
N PRO A 84 13.99 44.45 9.57
CA PRO A 84 13.05 44.86 8.51
C PRO A 84 13.40 46.19 7.83
N SER A 85 14.17 47.08 8.47
CA SER A 85 14.65 48.34 7.92
C SER A 85 15.86 48.22 7.00
N ASP A 86 16.52 47.06 6.96
CA ASP A 86 17.84 46.93 6.36
C ASP A 86 17.74 46.31 4.96
N ASN A 87 18.80 46.42 4.15
CA ASN A 87 18.89 45.64 2.90
C ASN A 87 19.72 44.39 3.15
N CYS A 88 19.33 43.25 2.60
CA CYS A 88 20.07 42.00 2.73
C CYS A 88 19.82 41.05 1.56
N ILE A 89 20.75 40.13 1.31
CA ILE A 89 20.55 39.01 0.39
C ILE A 89 19.72 37.96 1.13
N TYR A 90 18.49 37.71 0.67
CA TYR A 90 17.61 36.70 1.26
C TYR A 90 18.07 35.28 0.92
N SER A 91 18.37 35.03 -0.36
CA SER A 91 18.87 33.73 -0.83
C SER A 91 19.65 33.84 -2.13
N ILE A 92 20.58 32.90 -2.36
CA ILE A 92 21.22 32.66 -3.66
C ILE A 92 21.02 31.19 -4.01
N ASP A 93 20.42 30.91 -5.17
CA ASP A 93 20.16 29.57 -5.69
C ASP A 93 20.52 29.46 -7.18
N LEU A 94 20.54 28.26 -7.76
CA LEU A 94 20.78 28.04 -9.20
C LEU A 94 19.64 28.64 -10.05
N GLN A 95 19.97 29.52 -10.99
CA GLN A 95 19.05 29.85 -12.08
C GLN A 95 19.09 28.72 -13.11
N LEU A 96 17.99 27.98 -13.22
CA LEU A 96 17.88 26.89 -14.20
C LEU A 96 17.85 27.44 -15.64
N PRO A 97 18.55 26.80 -16.59
CA PRO A 97 18.48 27.15 -18.00
C PRO A 97 17.10 26.79 -18.61
N PRO A 98 16.70 27.41 -19.75
CA PRO A 98 15.46 27.07 -20.44
C PRO A 98 15.37 25.58 -20.83
N LYS A 99 14.15 25.00 -20.83
CA LYS A 99 13.93 23.60 -21.24
C LYS A 99 14.45 23.33 -22.66
N ALA A 100 14.22 24.24 -23.61
CA ALA A 100 14.70 24.09 -24.99
C ALA A 100 16.23 24.01 -25.11
N GLU A 101 16.96 24.89 -24.41
CA GLU A 101 18.43 24.88 -24.38
C GLU A 101 18.98 23.64 -23.66
N SER A 102 18.32 23.25 -22.55
CA SER A 102 18.64 22.01 -21.82
C SER A 102 18.52 20.79 -22.74
N LEU A 103 17.42 20.66 -23.47
CA LEU A 103 17.17 19.53 -24.38
C LEU A 103 18.15 19.54 -25.57
N ALA A 104 18.42 20.71 -26.17
CA ALA A 104 19.40 20.83 -27.25
C ALA A 104 20.82 20.39 -26.82
N PHE A 105 21.21 20.70 -25.58
CA PHE A 105 22.46 20.22 -25.00
C PHE A 105 22.44 18.71 -24.69
N LEU A 106 21.37 18.21 -24.06
CA LEU A 106 21.25 16.83 -23.58
C LEU A 106 21.05 15.79 -24.70
N ASP A 107 20.26 16.10 -25.73
CA ASP A 107 19.84 15.14 -26.76
C ASP A 107 20.51 15.36 -28.13
N HIS A 108 21.07 16.55 -28.37
CA HIS A 108 21.58 16.94 -29.71
C HIS A 108 23.05 17.42 -29.68
N GLY A 109 23.73 17.33 -28.53
CA GLY A 109 25.13 17.73 -28.40
C GLY A 109 25.36 19.23 -28.61
N GLY A 110 24.36 20.06 -28.32
CA GLY A 110 24.41 21.51 -28.45
C GLY A 110 25.39 22.19 -27.49
N ILE A 111 25.40 23.52 -27.49
CA ILE A 111 26.24 24.31 -26.58
C ILE A 111 25.70 24.18 -25.15
N ARG A 112 26.58 23.93 -24.17
CA ARG A 112 26.22 23.90 -22.75
C ARG A 112 25.66 25.28 -22.33
N PRO A 113 24.45 25.36 -21.74
CA PRO A 113 23.87 26.63 -21.32
C PRO A 113 24.74 27.39 -20.30
N PRO A 114 24.69 28.74 -20.29
CA PRO A 114 25.46 29.55 -19.34
C PRO A 114 24.97 29.31 -17.91
N ARG A 115 25.89 28.99 -17.01
CA ARG A 115 25.59 28.77 -15.58
C ARG A 115 25.41 30.11 -14.87
N GLN A 116 24.28 30.27 -14.17
CA GLN A 116 23.83 31.52 -13.55
C GLN A 116 23.25 31.26 -12.15
N ALA A 117 23.25 32.28 -11.29
CA ALA A 117 22.55 32.26 -10.00
C ALA A 117 21.29 33.13 -10.05
N LEU A 118 20.24 32.73 -9.32
CA LEU A 118 19.11 33.56 -8.95
C LEU A 118 19.31 34.06 -7.52
N ALA A 119 19.51 35.36 -7.35
CA ALA A 119 19.69 36.01 -6.07
C ALA A 119 18.44 36.84 -5.70
N VAL A 120 17.83 36.54 -4.56
CA VAL A 120 16.71 37.30 -4.01
C VAL A 120 17.26 38.32 -3.01
N VAL A 121 16.98 39.61 -3.24
CA VAL A 121 17.45 40.71 -2.40
C VAL A 121 16.26 41.46 -1.82
N TYR A 122 16.33 41.74 -0.52
CA TYR A 122 15.37 42.56 0.20
C TYR A 122 15.98 43.96 0.35
N PHE A 123 15.23 45.01 -0.02
CA PHE A 123 15.63 46.40 0.20
C PHE A 123 14.67 47.08 1.18
N GLY A 124 15.00 47.05 2.48
CA GLY A 124 14.27 47.78 3.51
C GLY A 124 14.68 49.24 3.65
N ASN A 125 15.94 49.57 3.35
CA ASN A 125 16.57 50.87 3.65
C ASN A 125 16.46 51.86 2.47
N GLN A 126 15.24 52.08 1.97
CA GLN A 126 14.99 53.00 0.85
C GLN A 126 13.57 53.60 0.90
N PRO A 127 13.29 54.74 0.23
CA PRO A 127 12.00 55.44 0.31
C PRO A 127 10.77 54.66 -0.18
N THR A 128 10.98 53.57 -0.93
CA THR A 128 9.92 52.63 -1.33
C THR A 128 10.50 51.22 -1.25
N PRO A 129 10.42 50.56 -0.07
CA PRO A 129 10.97 49.22 0.12
C PRO A 129 10.42 48.21 -0.89
N ASN A 130 11.27 47.32 -1.40
CA ASN A 130 10.88 46.31 -2.38
C ASN A 130 11.69 45.00 -2.26
N ILE A 131 11.23 43.99 -3.00
CA ILE A 131 11.93 42.71 -3.19
C ILE A 131 12.37 42.67 -4.65
N THR A 132 13.64 42.33 -4.90
CA THR A 132 14.19 42.22 -6.25
C THR A 132 14.81 40.84 -6.45
N GLU A 133 14.52 40.22 -7.59
CA GLU A 133 15.20 39.01 -8.06
C GLU A 133 16.23 39.37 -9.15
N TYR A 134 17.49 39.03 -8.91
CA TYR A 134 18.57 39.22 -9.86
C TYR A 134 19.05 37.89 -10.42
N VAL A 135 19.15 37.77 -11.75
CA VAL A 135 19.93 36.72 -12.40
C VAL A 135 21.37 37.21 -12.55
N VAL A 136 22.32 36.50 -11.95
CA VAL A 136 23.74 36.88 -11.82
C VAL A 136 24.62 35.88 -12.55
N GLY A 137 25.60 36.33 -13.32
CA GLY A 137 26.49 35.42 -14.05
C GLY A 137 27.56 36.11 -14.90
N PRO A 138 28.26 35.32 -15.75
CA PRO A 138 28.28 33.85 -15.74
C PRO A 138 29.01 33.34 -14.48
N LEU A 139 28.79 32.08 -14.09
CA LEU A 139 29.50 31.47 -12.96
C LEU A 139 30.73 30.66 -13.45
N PRO A 140 31.83 30.59 -12.66
CA PRO A 140 31.98 31.08 -11.28
C PRO A 140 32.47 32.53 -11.15
N GLU A 141 32.73 33.25 -12.24
CA GLU A 141 33.20 34.66 -12.23
C GLU A 141 32.09 35.63 -12.65
N PRO A 142 31.17 36.05 -11.75
CA PRO A 142 30.05 36.92 -12.11
C PRO A 142 30.54 38.29 -12.59
N THR A 143 30.02 38.72 -13.76
CA THR A 143 30.32 40.02 -14.37
C THR A 143 29.07 40.89 -14.52
N TYR A 144 27.88 40.29 -14.67
CA TYR A 144 26.60 40.99 -14.75
C TYR A 144 25.60 40.51 -13.69
N HIS A 145 24.62 41.38 -13.42
CA HIS A 145 23.35 41.04 -12.79
C HIS A 145 22.20 41.66 -13.60
N LEU A 146 21.06 40.98 -13.67
CA LEU A 146 19.87 41.40 -14.40
C LEU A 146 18.66 41.31 -13.47
N ASP A 147 17.94 42.43 -13.26
CA ASP A 147 16.66 42.40 -12.55
C ASP A 147 15.59 41.72 -13.43
N VAL A 148 15.10 40.56 -12.97
CA VAL A 148 14.06 39.79 -13.66
C VAL A 148 12.67 39.95 -13.01
N THR A 149 12.56 40.76 -11.95
CA THR A 149 11.35 40.89 -11.12
C THR A 149 10.13 41.32 -11.93
N VAL A 150 10.26 42.39 -12.71
CA VAL A 150 9.16 42.93 -13.52
C VAL A 150 8.79 41.97 -14.66
N GLN A 151 9.77 41.31 -15.28
CA GLN A 151 9.55 40.31 -16.33
C GLN A 151 8.80 39.08 -15.79
N LYS A 152 9.11 38.65 -14.57
CA LYS A 152 8.58 37.43 -13.94
C LYS A 152 7.20 37.65 -13.30
N TYR A 153 6.92 38.85 -12.77
CA TYR A 153 5.72 39.14 -11.97
C TYR A 153 4.80 40.23 -12.55
N GLY A 154 5.14 40.81 -13.70
CA GLY A 154 4.35 41.87 -14.35
C GLY A 154 4.43 43.24 -13.65
N GLY A 155 5.30 43.40 -12.66
CA GLY A 155 5.47 44.63 -11.87
C GLY A 155 6.46 44.44 -10.72
N PRO A 156 6.78 45.51 -9.96
CA PRO A 156 7.65 45.42 -8.80
C PRO A 156 6.97 44.66 -7.64
N LEU A 157 7.74 43.87 -6.89
CA LEU A 157 7.22 43.13 -5.73
C LEU A 157 7.13 44.04 -4.47
N PRO A 158 5.94 44.24 -3.88
CA PRO A 158 5.79 45.03 -2.67
C PRO A 158 6.38 44.35 -1.43
N TYR A 159 7.15 45.11 -0.64
CA TYR A 159 7.91 44.58 0.51
C TYR A 159 7.11 43.92 1.62
N TYR A 160 5.80 44.21 1.73
CA TYR A 160 4.94 43.52 2.70
C TYR A 160 4.77 42.03 2.39
N ARG A 161 4.97 41.60 1.13
CA ARG A 161 4.85 40.21 0.69
C ARG A 161 6.03 39.32 1.09
N ARG A 162 7.12 39.89 1.64
CA ARG A 162 8.31 39.12 2.02
C ARG A 162 8.01 38.13 3.16
N PRO A 163 8.49 36.87 3.07
CA PRO A 163 8.77 36.06 4.25
C PRO A 163 9.57 36.85 5.31
N PRO A 164 9.22 36.78 6.60
CA PRO A 164 10.07 37.30 7.67
C PRO A 164 11.40 36.54 7.72
N LEU A 165 12.46 37.25 8.11
CA LEU A 165 13.75 36.63 8.41
C LEU A 165 13.71 35.91 9.77
N ASP A 166 14.57 34.93 9.97
CA ASP A 166 14.88 34.35 11.29
C ASP A 166 15.26 35.45 12.31
N ALA A 167 15.92 36.52 11.84
CA ALA A 167 16.21 37.73 12.62
C ALA A 167 14.94 38.49 13.05
N GLU A 168 13.93 38.57 12.16
CA GLU A 168 12.64 39.23 12.40
C GLU A 168 11.79 38.42 13.41
N TYR A 169 11.76 37.09 13.31
CA TYR A 169 11.15 36.23 14.33
C TYR A 169 11.82 36.40 15.71
N LYS A 170 13.15 36.48 15.76
CA LYS A 170 13.90 36.80 16.99
C LYS A 170 13.62 38.21 17.52
N GLN A 171 13.11 39.14 16.70
CA GLN A 171 12.67 40.47 17.14
C GLN A 171 11.25 40.39 17.72
N MET A 172 10.34 39.62 17.11
CA MET A 172 8.98 39.37 17.65
C MET A 172 9.02 38.71 19.03
N ALA A 173 9.89 37.70 19.22
CA ALA A 173 10.11 37.09 20.53
C ALA A 173 10.65 38.10 21.56
N ARG A 174 11.67 38.90 21.20
CA ARG A 174 12.20 39.96 22.08
C ARG A 174 11.15 41.01 22.46
N PHE A 175 10.23 41.35 21.55
CA PHE A 175 9.11 42.23 21.84
C PHE A 175 8.16 41.61 22.89
N LEU A 176 7.83 40.32 22.77
CA LEU A 176 7.03 39.63 23.80
C LEU A 176 7.69 39.66 25.18
N HIS A 177 8.94 39.19 25.28
CA HIS A 177 9.62 39.08 26.58
C HIS A 177 9.97 40.46 27.19
N GLY A 178 10.33 41.45 26.37
CA GLY A 178 10.85 42.75 26.83
C GLY A 178 9.83 43.90 26.88
N VAL A 179 8.69 43.78 26.19
CA VAL A 179 7.66 44.84 26.11
C VAL A 179 6.28 44.33 26.50
N ALA A 180 5.83 43.20 25.95
CA ALA A 180 4.45 42.74 26.12
C ALA A 180 4.21 42.10 27.51
N PHE A 181 4.93 41.04 27.85
CA PHE A 181 4.76 40.29 29.10
C PHE A 181 4.97 41.12 30.38
N PRO A 182 5.92 42.08 30.46
CA PRO A 182 6.09 42.94 31.63
C PRO A 182 4.86 43.80 31.99
N THR A 183 3.86 43.92 31.11
CA THR A 183 2.60 44.64 31.40
C THR A 183 1.53 43.80 32.11
N ALA A 184 1.76 42.48 32.26
CA ALA A 184 0.88 41.57 33.01
C ALA A 184 1.64 40.67 34.01
N PRO A 185 2.41 41.25 34.94
CA PRO A 185 3.31 40.48 35.80
C PRO A 185 2.58 39.48 36.69
N SER A 186 1.41 39.84 37.25
CA SER A 186 0.65 38.97 38.16
C SER A 186 0.03 37.80 37.41
N PHE A 187 -0.60 38.05 36.26
CA PHE A 187 -1.18 37.01 35.41
C PHE A 187 -0.11 36.03 34.92
N MET A 188 0.98 36.55 34.33
CA MET A 188 2.07 35.74 33.78
C MET A 188 2.71 34.84 34.87
N GLN A 189 2.94 35.37 36.07
CA GLN A 189 3.52 34.58 37.17
C GLN A 189 2.51 33.58 37.77
N GLN A 190 1.28 34.01 38.07
CA GLN A 190 0.36 33.20 38.87
C GLN A 190 -0.38 32.13 38.03
N VAL A 191 -0.73 32.44 36.78
CA VAL A 191 -1.52 31.58 35.90
C VAL A 191 -0.65 30.69 35.01
N LEU A 192 0.46 31.24 34.49
CA LEU A 192 1.33 30.56 33.52
C LEU A 192 2.69 30.09 34.11
N ASP A 193 2.96 30.37 35.39
CA ASP A 193 4.24 30.05 36.06
C ASP A 193 5.46 30.58 35.28
N TYR A 194 5.34 31.79 34.71
CA TYR A 194 6.34 32.35 33.82
C TYR A 194 7.63 32.74 34.56
N ASP A 195 8.74 32.08 34.21
CA ASP A 195 10.08 32.27 34.80
C ASP A 195 11.04 33.07 33.91
N GLY A 196 10.55 33.58 32.77
CA GLY A 196 11.35 34.26 31.76
C GLY A 196 11.76 33.39 30.58
N THR A 197 11.72 32.06 30.71
CA THR A 197 12.23 31.15 29.67
C THR A 197 11.30 29.98 29.32
N ASN A 198 10.38 29.59 30.22
CA ASN A 198 9.46 28.47 30.04
C ASN A 198 8.26 28.70 29.08
N LEU A 199 8.15 29.86 28.43
CA LEU A 199 7.13 30.14 27.41
C LEU A 199 7.77 30.51 26.08
N ALA A 200 7.20 30.00 24.98
CA ALA A 200 7.67 30.27 23.64
C ALA A 200 6.51 30.38 22.63
N ALA A 201 6.74 31.11 21.54
CA ALA A 201 5.69 31.54 20.61
C ALA A 201 5.80 30.87 19.23
N MET A 202 4.67 30.39 18.72
CA MET A 202 4.48 29.99 17.32
C MET A 202 3.80 31.14 16.55
N THR A 203 4.25 31.44 15.33
CA THR A 203 3.71 32.56 14.53
C THR A 203 2.74 32.09 13.46
N THR A 204 1.58 32.74 13.32
CA THR A 204 0.62 32.39 12.26
C THR A 204 0.90 33.10 10.92
N SER A 205 0.37 32.52 9.84
CA SER A 205 0.36 33.05 8.47
C SER A 205 -0.96 32.65 7.81
N PRO A 206 -1.59 33.46 6.92
CA PRO A 206 -1.19 34.79 6.47
C PRO A 206 -1.11 35.82 7.60
N ARG A 207 -0.31 36.88 7.38
CA ARG A 207 0.03 37.88 8.40
C ARG A 207 -0.93 39.07 8.35
N GLY A 208 -2.22 38.75 8.36
CA GLY A 208 -3.33 39.70 8.19
C GLY A 208 -4.48 39.10 7.38
N LEU A 209 -5.49 39.92 7.07
CA LEU A 209 -6.71 39.50 6.36
C LEU A 209 -6.81 40.06 4.94
N LYS A 210 -6.05 41.10 4.60
CA LYS A 210 -6.01 41.73 3.26
C LYS A 210 -4.57 42.05 2.82
N SER A 211 -4.41 42.30 1.51
CA SER A 211 -3.12 42.68 0.94
C SER A 211 -2.61 44.00 1.53
N GLY A 212 -1.37 44.00 2.03
CA GLY A 212 -0.75 45.15 2.70
C GLY A 212 -0.68 45.03 4.23
N ASP A 213 -1.49 44.17 4.84
CA ASP A 213 -1.41 43.89 6.27
C ASP A 213 -0.08 43.20 6.64
N ARG A 214 0.43 43.49 7.84
CA ARG A 214 1.47 42.72 8.54
C ARG A 214 1.19 42.69 10.05
N SER A 215 0.17 41.94 10.44
CA SER A 215 -0.11 41.64 11.84
C SER A 215 -0.22 40.12 12.04
N THR A 216 0.40 39.58 13.08
CA THR A 216 0.57 38.14 13.28
C THR A 216 0.15 37.72 14.68
N TRP A 217 -0.64 36.65 14.78
CA TRP A 217 -0.88 36.00 16.07
C TRP A 217 0.37 35.22 16.49
N LEU A 218 0.79 35.47 17.72
CA LEU A 218 1.83 34.76 18.44
C LEU A 218 1.10 33.86 19.44
N VAL A 219 1.08 32.56 19.19
CA VAL A 219 0.39 31.55 20.01
C VAL A 219 1.38 30.97 21.01
N LEU A 220 1.06 30.99 22.30
CA LEU A 220 2.01 30.61 23.36
C LEU A 220 1.86 29.17 23.83
N PHE A 221 3.01 28.52 24.02
CA PHE A 221 3.18 27.15 24.47
C PHE A 221 4.24 27.09 25.59
N GLN A 222 4.22 26.01 26.39
CA GLN A 222 5.32 25.70 27.30
C GLN A 222 6.56 25.27 26.52
N ASN A 223 7.70 25.89 26.80
CA ASN A 223 8.98 25.65 26.14
C ASN A 223 9.61 24.34 26.65
N VAL A 224 9.14 23.21 26.12
CA VAL A 224 9.56 21.84 26.46
C VAL A 224 9.67 20.95 25.21
N THR A 225 10.23 19.75 25.34
CA THR A 225 10.18 18.73 24.27
C THR A 225 8.72 18.44 23.86
N GLY A 226 8.44 18.48 22.56
CA GLY A 226 7.06 18.35 22.05
C GLY A 226 6.14 19.54 22.33
N TYR A 227 6.70 20.77 22.48
CA TYR A 227 5.96 22.00 22.85
C TYR A 227 4.62 22.20 22.12
N PHE A 228 4.50 21.77 20.87
CA PHE A 228 3.27 21.83 20.07
C PHE A 228 2.03 21.17 20.71
N LEU A 229 2.19 20.33 21.74
CA LEU A 229 1.10 19.71 22.52
C LEU A 229 0.82 20.38 23.88
N HIS A 230 1.54 21.46 24.21
CA HIS A 230 1.48 22.15 25.51
C HIS A 230 1.08 23.64 25.39
N PRO A 231 -0.08 23.96 24.77
CA PRO A 231 -0.56 25.34 24.65
C PRO A 231 -0.93 25.90 26.04
N VAL A 232 -0.83 27.23 26.20
CA VAL A 232 -1.09 27.89 27.52
C VAL A 232 -2.29 28.84 27.51
N GLY A 233 -3.08 28.84 26.43
CA GLY A 233 -4.32 29.62 26.30
C GLY A 233 -4.12 31.10 25.95
N LEU A 234 -2.92 31.64 26.10
CA LEU A 234 -2.57 33.01 25.74
C LEU A 234 -2.16 33.10 24.25
N GLU A 235 -2.76 34.05 23.52
CA GLU A 235 -2.34 34.43 22.17
C GLU A 235 -2.26 35.96 22.05
N VAL A 236 -1.27 36.48 21.33
CA VAL A 236 -1.01 37.92 21.20
C VAL A 236 -0.92 38.33 19.72
N LEU A 237 -1.75 39.28 19.29
CA LEU A 237 -1.73 39.83 17.94
C LEU A 237 -0.76 41.02 17.88
N LEU A 238 0.43 40.77 17.35
CA LEU A 238 1.47 41.79 17.13
C LEU A 238 1.29 42.46 15.77
N ASP A 239 1.29 43.79 15.74
CA ASP A 239 1.46 44.56 14.51
C ASP A 239 2.94 44.83 14.22
N HIS A 240 3.38 44.43 13.03
CA HIS A 240 4.76 44.56 12.53
C HIS A 240 4.80 45.16 11.11
N SER A 241 3.79 45.96 10.75
CA SER A 241 3.75 46.68 9.47
C SER A 241 4.80 47.80 9.35
N SER A 242 5.25 48.35 10.48
CA SER A 242 6.40 49.25 10.52
C SER A 242 7.71 48.49 10.35
N LEU A 243 8.63 49.06 9.56
CA LEU A 243 10.02 48.57 9.49
C LEU A 243 10.87 49.05 10.68
N ASP A 244 10.42 50.11 11.36
CA ASP A 244 10.94 50.53 12.66
C ASP A 244 10.26 49.69 13.77
N LEU A 245 11.08 48.93 14.50
CA LEU A 245 10.69 48.05 15.59
C LEU A 245 10.10 48.80 16.80
N SER A 246 10.41 50.09 16.97
CA SER A 246 9.87 50.91 18.06
C SER A 246 8.40 51.28 17.87
N LEU A 247 7.87 51.13 16.65
CA LEU A 247 6.46 51.37 16.31
C LEU A 247 5.65 50.07 16.26
N TRP A 248 6.21 48.94 16.68
CA TRP A 248 5.48 47.67 16.82
C TRP A 248 4.58 47.71 18.06
N ALA A 249 3.38 47.15 17.94
CA ALA A 249 2.35 47.27 18.98
C ALA A 249 1.48 46.01 19.10
N VAL A 250 0.97 45.74 20.30
CA VAL A 250 -0.11 44.76 20.50
C VAL A 250 -1.41 45.37 20.01
N LYS A 251 -2.12 44.69 19.09
CA LYS A 251 -3.47 45.08 18.62
C LYS A 251 -4.59 44.41 19.41
N LYS A 252 -4.36 43.16 19.82
CA LYS A 252 -5.26 42.35 20.63
C LYS A 252 -4.47 41.29 21.41
N VAL A 253 -5.04 40.90 22.54
CA VAL A 253 -4.68 39.69 23.29
C VAL A 253 -5.91 38.81 23.35
N PHE A 254 -5.69 37.50 23.39
CA PHE A 254 -6.74 36.50 23.57
C PHE A 254 -6.34 35.54 24.70
N TYR A 255 -7.27 35.25 25.61
CA TYR A 255 -7.13 34.21 26.62
C TYR A 255 -8.50 33.65 27.03
N GLY A 256 -8.59 32.32 27.17
CA GLY A 256 -9.77 31.64 27.75
C GLY A 256 -11.11 31.85 27.03
N GLY A 257 -11.10 32.27 25.76
CA GLY A 257 -12.31 32.64 25.00
C GLY A 257 -12.62 34.14 24.97
N HIS A 258 -11.83 34.97 25.67
CA HIS A 258 -12.02 36.41 25.78
C HIS A 258 -10.95 37.20 25.03
N TYR A 259 -11.32 38.36 24.48
CA TYR A 259 -10.43 39.29 23.77
C TYR A 259 -10.21 40.57 24.56
N PHE A 260 -8.94 40.94 24.72
CA PHE A 260 -8.47 42.14 25.43
C PHE A 260 -7.71 43.04 24.44
N GLN A 261 -7.69 44.35 24.67
CA GLN A 261 -6.96 45.33 23.87
C GLN A 261 -5.45 45.06 23.92
N ASP A 262 -4.91 44.89 25.12
CA ASP A 262 -3.51 44.61 25.42
C ASP A 262 -3.39 43.68 26.65
N LEU A 263 -2.15 43.37 27.05
CA LEU A 263 -1.92 42.56 28.25
C LEU A 263 -2.19 43.34 29.55
N ALA A 264 -2.13 44.68 29.55
CA ALA A 264 -2.45 45.48 30.73
C ALA A 264 -3.96 45.44 31.05
N GLU A 265 -4.83 45.27 30.06
CA GLU A 265 -6.26 45.00 30.26
C GLU A 265 -6.49 43.59 30.82
N LEU A 266 -5.79 42.57 30.29
CA LEU A 266 -5.80 41.21 30.84
C LEU A 266 -5.37 41.18 32.32
N GLU A 267 -4.31 41.91 32.68
CA GLU A 267 -3.84 42.06 34.06
C GLU A 267 -4.87 42.72 34.97
N ARG A 268 -5.58 43.76 34.50
CA ARG A 268 -6.66 44.42 35.29
C ARG A 268 -7.84 43.47 35.52
N GLU A 269 -8.34 42.81 34.48
CA GLU A 269 -9.46 41.87 34.59
C GLU A 269 -9.11 40.66 35.48
N PHE A 270 -7.85 40.23 35.48
CA PHE A 270 -7.32 39.22 36.41
C PHE A 270 -7.22 39.76 37.85
N ALA A 271 -6.56 40.90 38.08
CA ALA A 271 -6.32 41.46 39.41
C ALA A 271 -7.61 41.93 40.11
N GLU A 272 -8.63 42.35 39.35
CA GLU A 272 -9.96 42.70 39.86
C GLU A 272 -10.90 41.47 39.97
N GLY A 273 -10.40 40.26 39.69
CA GLY A 273 -11.14 39.00 39.87
C GLY A 273 -12.30 38.78 38.90
N ARG A 274 -12.35 39.52 37.78
CA ARG A 274 -13.39 39.39 36.74
C ARG A 274 -13.12 38.27 35.73
N LEU A 275 -11.85 37.87 35.59
CA LEU A 275 -11.43 36.81 34.68
C LEU A 275 -11.45 35.42 35.35
N GLN A 276 -12.16 34.46 34.76
CA GLN A 276 -11.96 33.04 35.07
C GLN A 276 -10.64 32.57 34.44
N VAL A 277 -9.73 32.03 35.26
CA VAL A 277 -8.43 31.52 34.81
C VAL A 277 -8.29 30.03 35.08
N GLU A 278 -7.65 29.32 34.14
CA GLU A 278 -7.19 27.96 34.34
C GLU A 278 -5.67 27.99 34.55
N LYS A 279 -5.20 27.56 35.74
CA LYS A 279 -3.76 27.52 36.03
C LYS A 279 -3.12 26.36 35.27
N VAL A 280 -2.20 26.69 34.38
CA VAL A 280 -1.48 25.71 33.55
C VAL A 280 -0.50 24.93 34.42
N GLN A 281 -0.52 23.60 34.35
CA GLN A 281 0.45 22.76 35.06
C GLN A 281 1.79 22.75 34.33
N LYS A 282 2.90 23.02 35.05
CA LYS A 282 4.25 23.04 34.50
C LYS A 282 4.68 21.62 34.09
N VAL A 283 4.99 21.41 32.82
CA VAL A 283 5.40 20.11 32.26
C VAL A 283 6.92 19.92 32.45
N PRO A 284 7.43 18.70 32.71
CA PRO A 284 8.86 18.44 32.73
C PRO A 284 9.52 18.79 31.37
N ALA A 285 10.76 19.28 31.38
CA ALA A 285 11.49 19.67 30.16
C ALA A 285 11.52 18.58 29.07
N GLU A 286 11.53 17.31 29.50
CA GLU A 286 11.49 16.10 28.65
C GLU A 286 10.15 15.89 27.90
N GLY A 287 9.14 16.75 28.11
CA GLY A 287 7.86 16.74 27.37
C GLY A 287 6.75 15.87 27.95
N GLY A 288 7.04 15.05 28.97
CA GLY A 288 6.05 14.19 29.61
C GLY A 288 5.37 13.23 28.62
N PHE A 289 4.07 13.41 28.36
CA PHE A 289 3.34 12.58 27.40
C PHE A 289 3.75 12.83 25.94
N ALA A 290 4.20 14.05 25.61
CA ALA A 290 4.71 14.41 24.31
C ALA A 290 6.12 13.84 24.04
N SER A 291 6.80 13.32 25.06
CA SER A 291 8.13 12.72 24.89
C SER A 291 8.08 11.49 23.99
N LEU A 292 8.81 11.55 22.86
CA LEU A 292 9.04 10.43 21.96
C LEU A 292 10.12 9.44 22.47
N LYS A 293 10.68 9.70 23.66
CA LYS A 293 11.67 8.87 24.36
C LYS A 293 11.16 7.44 24.58
N PRO A 294 11.97 6.37 24.34
CA PRO A 294 11.48 5.00 24.43
C PRO A 294 11.06 4.67 25.86
N LYS A 295 9.81 4.23 26.04
CA LYS A 295 9.21 3.94 27.35
C LYS A 295 9.50 2.50 27.84
N VAL A 296 10.19 1.71 27.02
CA VAL A 296 10.66 0.34 27.27
C VAL A 296 12.05 0.18 26.67
N SER A 297 12.84 -0.77 27.20
CA SER A 297 14.13 -1.13 26.58
C SER A 297 13.91 -1.71 25.17
N PRO A 298 14.81 -1.46 24.21
CA PRO A 298 14.70 -2.03 22.86
C PRO A 298 14.67 -3.56 22.87
N ALA A 299 13.92 -4.14 21.93
CA ALA A 299 14.12 -5.51 21.53
C ALA A 299 15.39 -5.64 20.65
N GLY A 300 15.73 -6.86 20.23
CA GLY A 300 16.73 -7.06 19.18
C GLY A 300 16.32 -6.36 17.87
N PRO A 301 17.29 -6.03 17.00
CA PRO A 301 17.02 -5.25 15.79
C PRO A 301 15.99 -5.91 14.86
N GLY A 302 15.12 -5.10 14.27
CA GLY A 302 14.20 -5.53 13.22
C GLY A 302 14.90 -5.89 11.89
N PRO A 303 14.13 -6.39 10.91
CA PRO A 303 14.67 -6.77 9.59
C PRO A 303 15.23 -5.56 8.83
N VAL A 304 16.38 -5.75 8.18
CA VAL A 304 17.13 -4.69 7.50
C VAL A 304 17.37 -5.00 6.02
N ASN A 305 17.12 -4.01 5.18
CA ASN A 305 17.55 -4.04 3.78
C ASN A 305 19.08 -3.94 3.73
N TYR A 306 19.71 -4.87 3.00
CA TYR A 306 21.16 -4.99 2.87
C TYR A 306 21.55 -5.34 1.43
N GLU A 307 22.68 -4.79 0.98
CA GLU A 307 23.18 -4.90 -0.39
C GLU A 307 24.46 -5.76 -0.39
N PRO A 308 24.37 -7.11 -0.44
CA PRO A 308 25.47 -8.02 -0.10
C PRO A 308 26.64 -8.04 -1.10
N GLN A 309 26.51 -7.37 -2.25
CA GLN A 309 27.56 -7.23 -3.27
C GLN A 309 27.94 -5.74 -3.49
N GLY A 310 27.45 -4.86 -2.61
CA GLY A 310 27.43 -3.41 -2.84
C GLY A 310 26.21 -2.95 -3.67
N PRO A 311 26.03 -1.64 -3.84
CA PRO A 311 24.92 -1.07 -4.59
C PRO A 311 25.00 -1.37 -6.09
N ARG A 312 23.88 -1.72 -6.73
CA ARG A 312 23.79 -1.89 -8.21
C ARG A 312 23.53 -0.56 -8.93
N TYR A 313 23.94 0.53 -8.29
CA TYR A 313 23.81 1.92 -8.74
C TYR A 313 25.07 2.69 -8.33
N SER A 314 25.28 3.86 -8.93
CA SER A 314 26.36 4.78 -8.60
C SER A 314 25.84 6.21 -8.60
N VAL A 315 26.42 7.04 -7.72
CA VAL A 315 26.11 8.47 -7.64
C VAL A 315 27.41 9.27 -7.75
N ARG A 316 27.48 10.17 -8.73
CA ARG A 316 28.62 11.07 -8.95
C ARG A 316 28.11 12.50 -9.16
N SER A 317 28.67 13.45 -8.41
CA SER A 317 28.24 14.85 -8.35
C SER A 317 26.74 14.99 -8.05
N ASN A 318 25.89 15.16 -9.07
CA ASN A 318 24.43 15.21 -8.94
C ASN A 318 23.71 14.23 -9.88
N GLN A 319 24.40 13.21 -10.40
CA GLN A 319 23.85 12.19 -11.29
C GLN A 319 23.78 10.83 -10.58
N VAL A 320 22.59 10.21 -10.62
CA VAL A 320 22.39 8.81 -10.23
C VAL A 320 22.33 7.95 -11.51
N LEU A 321 23.00 6.80 -11.48
CA LEU A 321 22.95 5.75 -12.51
C LEU A 321 22.65 4.40 -11.85
N SER A 322 21.88 3.54 -12.49
CA SER A 322 21.62 2.15 -12.08
C SER A 322 21.46 1.24 -13.31
N SER A 323 21.21 -0.07 -13.10
CA SER A 323 20.97 -1.02 -14.19
C SER A 323 19.85 -0.64 -15.16
N PHE A 324 18.90 0.22 -14.75
CA PHE A 324 17.77 0.63 -15.60
C PHE A 324 17.51 2.15 -15.64
N TRP A 325 17.92 2.90 -14.62
CA TRP A 325 17.58 4.31 -14.47
C TRP A 325 18.81 5.21 -14.47
N SER A 326 18.69 6.37 -15.12
CA SER A 326 19.58 7.50 -14.89
C SER A 326 18.78 8.79 -14.70
N PHE A 327 19.25 9.67 -13.81
CA PHE A 327 18.68 11.00 -13.61
C PHE A 327 19.70 11.95 -12.99
N ALA A 328 19.50 13.24 -13.19
CA ALA A 328 20.13 14.30 -12.41
C ALA A 328 19.20 14.73 -11.26
N PHE A 329 19.77 15.20 -10.14
CA PHE A 329 19.02 15.75 -9.01
C PHE A 329 19.55 17.12 -8.59
N ARG A 330 18.74 17.85 -7.82
CA ARG A 330 19.14 19.07 -7.10
C ARG A 330 18.19 19.39 -5.93
N MET A 331 18.57 20.32 -5.05
CA MET A 331 17.77 20.80 -3.92
C MET A 331 17.46 22.30 -4.05
N ASP A 332 16.22 22.64 -4.41
CA ASP A 332 15.73 24.02 -4.55
C ASP A 332 15.46 24.64 -3.17
N VAL A 333 16.06 25.80 -2.90
CA VAL A 333 16.00 26.45 -1.57
C VAL A 333 14.56 26.64 -1.09
N SER A 334 13.64 26.96 -2.02
CA SER A 334 12.23 27.18 -1.71
C SER A 334 11.41 25.88 -1.79
N ARG A 335 11.63 25.06 -2.84
CA ARG A 335 10.72 23.96 -3.22
C ARG A 335 11.14 22.57 -2.72
N GLY A 336 12.41 22.38 -2.34
CA GLY A 336 12.93 21.07 -1.96
C GLY A 336 13.43 20.26 -3.17
N PRO A 337 13.30 18.91 -3.15
CA PRO A 337 13.97 18.04 -4.12
C PRO A 337 13.38 18.12 -5.52
N ARG A 338 14.26 18.15 -6.53
CA ARG A 338 13.90 18.21 -7.96
C ARG A 338 14.79 17.27 -8.77
N LEU A 339 14.18 16.46 -9.61
CA LEU A 339 14.83 15.48 -10.47
C LEU A 339 14.66 15.85 -11.95
N PHE A 340 15.70 15.62 -12.76
CA PHE A 340 15.81 16.10 -14.15
C PHE A 340 16.43 15.05 -15.07
N ASP A 341 16.08 15.11 -16.36
CA ASP A 341 16.54 14.19 -17.42
C ASP A 341 16.44 12.71 -17.00
N ILE A 342 15.28 12.34 -16.44
CA ILE A 342 15.02 10.99 -15.95
C ILE A 342 14.83 10.06 -17.15
N ARG A 343 15.71 9.06 -17.25
CA ARG A 343 15.74 8.09 -18.33
C ARG A 343 15.59 6.68 -17.80
N PHE A 344 14.73 5.91 -18.45
CA PHE A 344 14.65 4.46 -18.32
C PHE A 344 15.32 3.82 -19.53
N LYS A 345 16.30 2.94 -19.30
CA LYS A 345 17.10 2.25 -20.33
C LYS A 345 17.70 3.21 -21.38
N GLY A 346 18.01 4.45 -20.97
CA GLY A 346 18.56 5.52 -21.81
C GLY A 346 17.55 6.43 -22.52
N GLN A 347 16.29 6.02 -22.64
CA GLN A 347 15.22 6.88 -23.18
C GLN A 347 14.61 7.73 -22.07
N ARG A 348 14.32 9.01 -22.35
CA ARG A 348 13.77 9.93 -21.36
C ARG A 348 12.30 9.63 -21.12
N VAL A 349 11.98 9.25 -19.88
CA VAL A 349 10.62 9.10 -19.36
C VAL A 349 10.10 10.44 -18.81
N ALA A 350 10.98 11.25 -18.19
CA ALA A 350 10.58 12.54 -17.64
C ALA A 350 11.68 13.60 -17.80
N TYR A 351 11.32 14.80 -18.28
CA TYR A 351 12.27 15.92 -18.29
C TYR A 351 12.48 16.51 -16.89
N GLU A 352 11.40 16.66 -16.13
CA GLU A 352 11.42 17.17 -14.75
C GLU A 352 10.35 16.46 -13.92
N LEU A 353 10.74 16.04 -12.72
CA LEU A 353 9.83 15.65 -11.63
C LEU A 353 10.25 16.39 -10.37
N SER A 354 9.40 17.28 -9.87
CA SER A 354 9.75 18.21 -8.80
C SER A 354 8.60 18.57 -7.87
N VAL A 355 8.91 18.66 -6.58
CA VAL A 355 8.05 19.32 -5.59
C VAL A 355 7.90 20.81 -5.98
N GLN A 356 6.73 21.38 -5.77
CA GLN A 356 6.43 22.79 -6.04
C GLN A 356 6.11 23.58 -4.76
N ASP A 357 5.20 23.08 -3.93
CA ASP A 357 4.85 23.64 -2.62
C ASP A 357 4.06 22.62 -1.78
N THR A 358 3.96 22.84 -0.47
CA THR A 358 2.98 22.19 0.43
C THR A 358 2.14 23.26 1.11
N MET A 359 0.81 23.13 1.07
CA MET A 359 -0.11 24.02 1.77
C MET A 359 -0.80 23.27 2.91
N SER A 360 -0.78 23.83 4.13
CA SER A 360 -1.52 23.29 5.27
C SER A 360 -2.54 24.28 5.83
N VAL A 361 -3.75 23.79 6.15
CA VAL A 361 -4.92 24.61 6.49
C VAL A 361 -5.58 24.07 7.75
N TYR A 362 -5.59 24.87 8.83
CA TYR A 362 -6.08 24.47 10.15
C TYR A 362 -7.43 25.09 10.55
N GLY A 363 -8.24 24.32 11.26
CA GLY A 363 -9.42 24.75 12.01
C GLY A 363 -9.13 24.73 13.52
N SER A 364 -9.70 25.69 14.23
CA SER A 364 -9.69 25.83 15.69
C SER A 364 -10.80 26.81 16.09
N ASN A 365 -11.04 27.01 17.39
CA ASN A 365 -11.74 28.19 17.90
C ASN A 365 -10.79 29.28 18.44
N SER A 366 -9.48 29.04 18.55
CA SER A 366 -8.53 30.10 18.90
C SER A 366 -8.16 30.95 17.66
N PRO A 367 -8.09 32.29 17.77
CA PRO A 367 -7.91 33.17 16.61
C PRO A 367 -6.58 32.93 15.89
N GLY A 368 -5.54 32.56 16.64
CA GLY A 368 -4.29 32.04 16.11
C GLY A 368 -4.53 30.79 15.28
N GLY A 369 -4.94 29.68 15.91
CA GLY A 369 -5.09 28.37 15.25
C GLY A 369 -5.96 28.41 13.98
N MET A 370 -7.08 29.12 14.02
CA MET A 370 -8.01 29.21 12.87
C MET A 370 -7.58 30.17 11.77
N SER A 371 -6.59 31.03 12.01
CA SER A 371 -5.98 31.88 10.97
C SER A 371 -4.96 31.15 10.09
N ILE A 372 -4.46 29.97 10.52
CA ILE A 372 -3.30 29.32 9.89
C ILE A 372 -3.63 28.74 8.51
N ARG A 373 -3.07 29.36 7.47
CA ARG A 373 -2.90 28.83 6.12
C ARG A 373 -1.41 28.95 5.77
N TYR A 374 -0.64 27.90 6.03
CA TYR A 374 0.78 27.87 5.67
C TYR A 374 0.95 27.46 4.20
N MET A 375 1.94 28.06 3.55
CA MET A 375 2.51 27.63 2.27
C MET A 375 3.99 27.41 2.55
N ASP A 376 4.42 26.15 2.60
CA ASP A 376 5.64 25.73 3.25
C ASP A 376 6.88 26.12 2.43
N GLY A 377 6.73 26.28 1.12
CA GLY A 377 7.71 26.90 0.23
C GLY A 377 8.04 28.37 0.57
N SER A 378 7.18 29.06 1.34
CA SER A 378 7.48 30.40 1.88
C SER A 378 8.39 30.41 3.11
N PHE A 379 8.55 29.26 3.78
CA PHE A 379 9.57 29.03 4.81
C PHE A 379 10.84 28.40 4.21
N GLY A 380 10.67 27.59 3.16
CA GLY A 380 11.73 27.03 2.33
C GLY A 380 11.91 25.53 2.55
N ILE A 381 11.29 24.71 1.70
CA ILE A 381 11.25 23.24 1.86
C ILE A 381 12.67 22.65 1.77
N GLY A 382 13.51 23.11 0.83
CA GLY A 382 14.91 22.68 0.72
C GLY A 382 15.86 23.37 1.69
N ARG A 383 15.54 24.60 2.13
CA ARG A 383 16.23 25.26 3.26
C ARG A 383 16.09 24.46 4.55
N LEU A 384 14.93 23.82 4.74
CA LEU A 384 14.55 23.05 5.93
C LEU A 384 14.75 21.54 5.76
N THR A 385 15.66 21.12 4.88
CA THR A 385 16.16 19.74 4.82
C THR A 385 17.28 19.53 5.84
N PHE A 386 17.17 18.49 6.66
CA PHE A 386 18.09 18.19 7.78
C PHE A 386 18.77 16.81 7.62
N PRO A 387 19.85 16.53 8.39
CA PRO A 387 20.59 15.28 8.27
C PRO A 387 19.73 14.04 8.53
N LEU A 388 19.86 13.02 7.70
CA LEU A 388 19.07 11.79 7.76
C LEU A 388 19.70 10.74 8.67
N VAL A 389 18.88 10.07 9.47
CA VAL A 389 19.33 9.10 10.47
C VAL A 389 19.53 7.72 9.83
N ARG A 390 20.79 7.27 9.78
CA ARG A 390 21.16 5.97 9.17
C ARG A 390 20.42 4.81 9.84
N GLY A 391 19.69 4.04 9.03
CA GLY A 391 18.87 2.93 9.48
C GLY A 391 17.41 3.28 9.78
N VAL A 392 17.07 4.54 10.13
CA VAL A 392 15.67 4.96 10.36
C VAL A 392 15.07 5.59 9.10
N ASP A 393 15.76 6.60 8.55
CA ASP A 393 15.24 7.38 7.43
C ASP A 393 15.56 6.72 6.09
N CYS A 394 16.74 6.08 5.98
CA CYS A 394 17.13 5.25 4.83
C CYS A 394 17.90 4.00 5.32
N PRO A 395 18.07 2.97 4.47
CA PRO A 395 18.90 1.80 4.81
C PRO A 395 20.32 2.17 5.26
N TYR A 396 20.93 1.30 6.05
CA TYR A 396 22.25 1.57 6.63
C TYR A 396 23.36 1.66 5.55
N SER A 397 23.25 0.85 4.48
CA SER A 397 24.18 0.83 3.34
C SER A 397 23.95 1.94 2.30
N ALA A 398 22.89 2.74 2.45
CA ALA A 398 22.51 3.76 1.46
C ALA A 398 23.62 4.79 1.20
N THR A 399 23.61 5.38 0.01
CA THR A 399 24.51 6.47 -0.37
C THR A 399 23.93 7.80 0.09
N TYR A 400 24.50 8.40 1.15
CA TYR A 400 24.07 9.70 1.70
C TYR A 400 24.90 10.85 1.13
N LEU A 401 24.28 12.00 0.93
CA LEU A 401 24.81 13.11 0.14
C LEU A 401 24.52 14.47 0.80
N ASP A 402 25.45 15.41 0.66
CA ASP A 402 25.34 16.75 1.26
C ASP A 402 24.50 17.71 0.41
N VAL A 403 23.66 18.51 1.07
CA VAL A 403 23.02 19.70 0.47
C VAL A 403 23.85 20.94 0.82
N ARG A 404 23.94 21.90 -0.11
CA ARG A 404 24.51 23.23 0.13
C ARG A 404 23.48 24.30 -0.24
N SER A 405 23.38 25.35 0.56
CA SER A 405 22.45 26.47 0.30
C SER A 405 22.95 27.77 0.91
N LEU A 406 22.51 28.92 0.38
CA LEU A 406 22.67 30.22 1.02
C LEU A 406 21.28 30.85 1.12
N ALA A 407 20.71 30.84 2.32
CA ALA A 407 19.38 31.38 2.60
C ALA A 407 19.30 31.91 4.05
N GLN A 408 19.08 33.23 4.17
CA GLN A 408 19.04 34.00 5.41
C GLN A 408 20.34 33.95 6.24
N ALA A 409 21.50 33.87 5.57
CA ALA A 409 22.82 33.88 6.20
C ALA A 409 23.87 34.51 5.26
N GLU A 410 24.91 35.16 5.80
CA GLU A 410 26.02 35.72 5.02
C GLU A 410 26.74 34.67 4.15
N ARG A 411 26.84 33.42 4.62
CA ARG A 411 27.71 32.39 4.04
C ARG A 411 26.94 31.12 3.68
N PRO A 412 27.40 30.35 2.67
CA PRO A 412 26.80 29.06 2.35
C PRO A 412 26.86 28.10 3.54
N LEU A 413 25.74 27.43 3.80
CA LEU A 413 25.60 26.36 4.76
C LEU A 413 25.72 25.00 4.06
N VAL A 414 26.12 23.98 4.82
CA VAL A 414 26.17 22.58 4.36
C VAL A 414 25.41 21.69 5.32
N THR A 415 24.31 21.11 4.86
CA THR A 415 23.63 20.02 5.58
C THR A 415 24.28 18.71 5.15
N ARG A 416 24.95 18.03 6.11
CA ARG A 416 25.52 16.69 5.89
C ARG A 416 24.43 15.62 5.86
N ASP A 417 24.67 14.54 5.11
CA ASP A 417 23.77 13.37 5.00
C ASP A 417 22.30 13.74 4.74
N ALA A 418 22.03 14.81 3.98
CA ALA A 418 20.72 15.48 3.86
C ALA A 418 19.74 14.82 2.88
N LEU A 419 20.25 13.98 1.99
CA LEU A 419 19.48 13.14 1.09
C LEU A 419 20.21 11.81 0.88
N CYS A 420 19.48 10.76 0.47
CA CYS A 420 20.02 9.42 0.31
C CYS A 420 19.50 8.73 -0.96
N VAL A 421 20.29 7.79 -1.47
CA VAL A 421 19.95 6.89 -2.58
C VAL A 421 20.20 5.44 -2.15
N PHE A 422 19.30 4.51 -2.48
CA PHE A 422 19.41 3.08 -2.15
C PHE A 422 18.55 2.21 -3.08
N GLU A 423 18.83 0.90 -3.14
CA GLU A 423 17.85 -0.07 -3.65
C GLU A 423 17.05 -0.71 -2.49
N GLN A 424 15.79 -1.03 -2.76
CA GLN A 424 14.87 -1.67 -1.82
C GLN A 424 14.18 -2.88 -2.43
N ASP A 425 14.12 -3.99 -1.68
CA ASP A 425 13.24 -5.14 -1.94
C ASP A 425 11.80 -4.79 -1.51
N LEU A 426 10.84 -4.88 -2.44
CA LEU A 426 9.41 -4.63 -2.16
C LEU A 426 8.65 -5.89 -1.71
N GLY A 427 9.29 -7.07 -1.67
CA GLY A 427 8.80 -8.26 -0.98
C GLY A 427 8.01 -9.30 -1.78
N ALA A 428 8.04 -9.35 -3.12
CA ALA A 428 7.19 -10.27 -3.93
C ALA A 428 7.53 -10.37 -5.44
N PRO A 429 6.70 -10.97 -6.34
CA PRO A 429 6.98 -11.13 -7.76
C PRO A 429 6.45 -9.98 -8.64
N LEU A 430 7.30 -9.48 -9.54
CA LEU A 430 7.04 -8.35 -10.46
C LEU A 430 6.06 -8.74 -11.58
N ARG A 431 6.13 -10.03 -11.89
CA ARG A 431 5.25 -10.85 -12.70
C ARG A 431 5.50 -12.28 -12.21
N ARG A 432 4.46 -13.10 -12.16
CA ARG A 432 4.56 -14.55 -11.96
C ARG A 432 3.59 -15.27 -12.90
N HIS A 433 3.93 -16.51 -13.24
CA HIS A 433 2.95 -17.46 -13.73
C HIS A 433 3.38 -18.90 -13.40
N TYR A 434 2.41 -19.73 -13.02
CA TYR A 434 2.55 -21.18 -12.85
C TYR A 434 1.61 -21.89 -13.84
N SER A 435 2.17 -22.57 -14.84
CA SER A 435 1.39 -23.34 -15.81
C SER A 435 1.47 -24.83 -15.47
N HIS A 436 0.29 -25.44 -15.24
CA HIS A 436 0.12 -26.89 -15.16
C HIS A 436 -0.70 -27.47 -16.33
N LEU A 437 -1.42 -26.61 -17.07
CA LEU A 437 -2.27 -26.99 -18.19
C LEU A 437 -1.41 -27.31 -19.44
N ARG A 438 -1.17 -28.60 -19.66
CA ARG A 438 -0.40 -29.20 -20.77
C ARG A 438 1.07 -28.82 -20.85
N SER A 439 1.39 -27.53 -20.96
CA SER A 439 2.74 -27.00 -20.98
C SER A 439 3.16 -26.63 -19.56
N VAL A 440 4.02 -27.44 -18.96
CA VAL A 440 4.29 -27.41 -17.51
C VAL A 440 5.53 -26.57 -17.22
N PHE A 441 5.35 -25.38 -16.61
CA PHE A 441 6.44 -24.44 -16.33
C PHE A 441 6.11 -23.40 -15.25
N TYR A 442 7.14 -22.75 -14.70
CA TYR A 442 7.03 -21.60 -13.80
C TYR A 442 8.00 -20.50 -14.24
N GLY A 443 7.65 -19.24 -13.98
CA GLY A 443 8.63 -18.16 -13.99
C GLY A 443 8.11 -16.88 -13.33
N GLY A 444 9.02 -16.16 -12.68
CA GLY A 444 8.77 -14.86 -12.08
C GLY A 444 10.06 -14.07 -11.82
N LEU A 445 9.94 -12.88 -11.24
CA LEU A 445 11.04 -11.92 -11.07
C LEU A 445 10.84 -11.17 -9.75
N PRO A 446 11.77 -11.22 -8.76
CA PRO A 446 11.56 -10.57 -7.46
C PRO A 446 11.51 -9.03 -7.51
N ALA A 447 11.12 -8.48 -6.38
CA ALA A 447 10.93 -7.06 -6.14
C ALA A 447 12.23 -6.29 -5.96
N THR A 448 12.41 -5.23 -6.74
CA THR A 448 13.43 -4.21 -6.44
C THR A 448 12.92 -2.85 -6.91
N ALA A 449 13.26 -1.77 -6.22
CA ALA A 449 13.21 -0.42 -6.78
C ALA A 449 14.40 0.41 -6.29
N LEU A 450 14.84 1.37 -7.11
CA LEU A 450 15.82 2.38 -6.72
C LEU A 450 15.06 3.56 -6.10
N VAL A 451 15.47 4.02 -4.92
CA VAL A 451 14.81 5.10 -4.19
C VAL A 451 15.76 6.28 -4.05
N PHE A 452 15.29 7.48 -4.37
CA PHE A 452 15.88 8.76 -3.96
C PHE A 452 14.98 9.35 -2.87
N ARG A 453 15.55 9.63 -1.69
CA ARG A 453 14.81 10.15 -0.52
C ARG A 453 15.49 11.37 0.08
N SER A 454 14.68 12.34 0.50
CA SER A 454 15.09 13.46 1.36
C SER A 454 13.95 13.80 2.32
N VAL A 455 14.23 14.52 3.42
CA VAL A 455 13.21 14.87 4.42
C VAL A 455 13.33 16.35 4.82
N SER A 456 12.21 17.06 4.80
CA SER A 456 12.11 18.47 5.21
C SER A 456 11.32 18.62 6.50
N SER A 457 11.87 19.27 7.51
CA SER A 457 11.23 19.47 8.83
C SER A 457 10.80 20.92 9.00
N ILE A 458 9.48 21.16 8.88
CA ILE A 458 8.85 22.47 8.74
C ILE A 458 7.83 22.66 9.86
N GLY A 459 8.19 23.46 10.86
CA GLY A 459 7.34 23.70 12.02
C GLY A 459 7.12 22.42 12.83
N ASN A 460 5.88 21.93 12.86
CA ASN A 460 5.47 20.71 13.56
C ASN A 460 5.55 19.43 12.69
N TYR A 461 5.83 19.55 11.39
CA TYR A 461 5.77 18.44 10.43
C TYR A 461 7.11 18.10 9.77
N ASP A 462 7.26 16.82 9.44
CA ASP A 462 8.32 16.22 8.64
C ASP A 462 7.71 15.64 7.37
N TYR A 463 8.13 16.17 6.22
CA TYR A 463 7.73 15.69 4.91
C TYR A 463 8.84 14.81 4.34
N ILE A 464 8.59 13.50 4.28
CA ILE A 464 9.46 12.53 3.61
C ILE A 464 9.12 12.56 2.12
N TRP A 465 10.12 12.89 1.31
CA TRP A 465 10.04 12.99 -0.14
C TRP A 465 10.66 11.76 -0.79
N ASP A 466 9.82 10.81 -1.21
CA ASP A 466 10.26 9.61 -1.94
C ASP A 466 10.07 9.80 -3.46
N PHE A 467 11.09 9.43 -4.23
CA PHE A 467 11.00 9.18 -5.67
C PHE A 467 11.52 7.77 -5.92
N VAL A 468 10.63 6.88 -6.35
CA VAL A 468 10.84 5.44 -6.45
C VAL A 468 10.83 5.02 -7.92
N PHE A 469 11.88 4.31 -8.33
CA PHE A 469 12.20 3.99 -9.71
C PHE A 469 12.25 2.48 -9.90
N HIS A 470 11.23 1.91 -10.53
CA HIS A 470 11.03 0.47 -10.62
C HIS A 470 11.64 -0.12 -11.91
N PRO A 471 12.18 -1.37 -11.92
CA PRO A 471 12.86 -2.02 -13.07
C PRO A 471 12.06 -2.21 -14.37
N ASN A 472 10.78 -1.90 -14.31
CA ASN A 472 9.75 -2.05 -15.35
C ASN A 472 9.51 -0.74 -16.13
N GLY A 473 9.77 0.43 -15.52
CA GLY A 473 9.51 1.74 -16.09
C GLY A 473 8.61 2.63 -15.24
N ALA A 474 8.01 2.13 -14.15
CA ALA A 474 7.29 2.99 -13.21
C ALA A 474 8.21 3.97 -12.48
N ILE A 475 7.78 5.23 -12.44
CA ILE A 475 8.19 6.23 -11.46
C ILE A 475 7.01 6.45 -10.52
N GLU A 476 7.22 6.28 -9.22
CA GLU A 476 6.25 6.68 -8.19
C GLU A 476 6.87 7.82 -7.36
N SER A 477 6.12 8.89 -7.10
CA SER A 477 6.51 9.87 -6.10
C SER A 477 5.54 9.82 -4.93
N LYS A 478 6.09 9.66 -3.72
CA LYS A 478 5.33 9.57 -2.48
C LYS A 478 5.76 10.72 -1.58
N VAL A 479 4.80 11.47 -1.04
CA VAL A 479 5.01 12.32 0.14
C VAL A 479 4.41 11.62 1.35
N ARG A 480 5.15 11.58 2.45
CA ARG A 480 4.63 11.06 3.73
C ARG A 480 4.88 12.11 4.81
N ALA A 481 3.81 12.66 5.34
CA ALA A 481 3.85 13.62 6.45
C ALA A 481 3.78 12.86 7.78
N SER A 482 4.64 13.23 8.72
CA SER A 482 4.57 12.79 10.12
C SER A 482 5.13 13.88 11.02
N GLY A 483 4.83 13.88 12.31
CA GLY A 483 5.35 14.90 13.23
C GLY A 483 4.50 15.02 14.48
N TYR A 484 4.41 16.22 15.04
CA TYR A 484 3.37 16.56 15.99
C TYR A 484 2.18 17.16 15.28
N ILE A 485 0.98 16.86 15.77
CA ILE A 485 -0.20 17.67 15.47
C ILE A 485 -0.01 19.06 16.08
N SER A 486 -0.34 20.11 15.32
CA SER A 486 -0.46 21.45 15.90
C SER A 486 -1.69 21.50 16.81
N SER A 487 -1.60 22.18 17.96
CA SER A 487 -2.69 22.28 18.92
C SER A 487 -3.05 23.72 19.27
N SER A 488 -4.31 23.90 19.68
CA SER A 488 -4.79 25.08 20.39
C SER A 488 -5.12 24.71 21.83
N PHE A 489 -5.23 25.71 22.71
CA PHE A 489 -5.76 25.50 24.06
C PHE A 489 -7.23 25.10 23.97
N LEU A 490 -7.64 24.06 24.69
CA LEU A 490 -9.02 23.58 24.69
C LEU A 490 -9.88 24.39 25.65
N TYR A 491 -10.81 25.16 25.10
CA TYR A 491 -11.86 25.87 25.84
C TYR A 491 -13.15 25.88 25.00
N GLY A 492 -14.30 26.16 25.62
CA GLY A 492 -15.56 26.44 24.93
C GLY A 492 -16.01 25.35 23.94
N ASP A 493 -16.29 25.76 22.70
CA ASP A 493 -16.74 24.92 21.59
C ASP A 493 -15.60 24.18 20.86
N GLY A 494 -14.38 24.13 21.42
CA GLY A 494 -13.17 23.67 20.72
C GLY A 494 -13.26 22.27 20.09
N LEU A 495 -14.07 21.37 20.67
CA LEU A 495 -14.30 20.01 20.17
C LEU A 495 -15.06 19.93 18.84
N ASP A 496 -15.63 21.04 18.33
CA ASP A 496 -16.18 21.11 16.98
C ASP A 496 -15.09 21.26 15.90
N TYR A 497 -13.84 21.58 16.30
CA TYR A 497 -12.71 21.85 15.39
C TYR A 497 -11.49 20.93 15.62
N GLY A 498 -11.64 19.85 16.39
CA GLY A 498 -10.55 18.95 16.71
C GLY A 498 -10.93 17.93 17.78
N ASN A 499 -9.95 17.16 18.26
CA ASN A 499 -10.15 16.18 19.33
C ASN A 499 -9.32 16.58 20.56
N ARG A 500 -9.81 16.27 21.77
CA ARG A 500 -9.02 16.48 23.00
C ARG A 500 -7.85 15.47 23.02
N VAL A 501 -6.62 15.97 23.14
CA VAL A 501 -5.39 15.14 23.17
C VAL A 501 -4.57 15.33 24.45
N GLY A 502 -5.00 16.25 25.31
CA GLY A 502 -4.46 16.54 26.64
C GLY A 502 -5.50 17.33 27.43
N ASP A 503 -5.27 17.55 28.73
CA ASP A 503 -6.32 18.11 29.60
C ASP A 503 -6.82 19.48 29.10
N HIS A 504 -5.93 20.36 28.65
CA HIS A 504 -6.29 21.64 28.01
C HIS A 504 -5.75 21.74 26.58
N THR A 505 -5.58 20.60 25.88
CA THR A 505 -4.99 20.54 24.53
C THR A 505 -6.00 20.04 23.50
N LEU A 506 -6.33 20.88 22.52
CA LEU A 506 -7.11 20.56 21.33
C LEU A 506 -6.18 20.19 20.17
N GLY A 507 -6.23 18.95 19.69
CA GLY A 507 -5.60 18.55 18.44
C GLY A 507 -6.40 19.05 17.25
N ASN A 508 -5.93 20.13 16.62
CA ASN A 508 -6.66 20.91 15.62
C ASN A 508 -6.91 20.10 14.32
N ILE A 509 -8.14 20.13 13.79
CA ILE A 509 -8.45 19.56 12.47
C ILE A 509 -7.72 20.35 11.38
N HIS A 510 -7.09 19.65 10.45
CA HIS A 510 -6.39 20.29 9.34
C HIS A 510 -6.24 19.37 8.14
N THR A 511 -5.82 19.94 7.01
CA THR A 511 -5.54 19.23 5.77
C THR A 511 -4.22 19.71 5.17
N HIS A 512 -3.53 18.83 4.44
CA HIS A 512 -2.35 19.14 3.64
C HIS A 512 -2.67 18.96 2.15
N PHE A 513 -2.11 19.83 1.32
CA PHE A 513 -2.10 19.71 -0.14
C PHE A 513 -0.64 19.81 -0.60
N VAL A 514 -0.20 18.92 -1.49
CA VAL A 514 1.18 18.89 -1.98
C VAL A 514 1.18 18.99 -3.50
N GLY A 515 1.87 19.99 -4.03
CA GLY A 515 1.99 20.24 -5.46
C GLY A 515 3.25 19.59 -6.05
N TYR A 516 3.07 18.78 -7.10
CA TYR A 516 4.15 18.24 -7.92
C TYR A 516 4.03 18.73 -9.36
N LYS A 517 5.17 18.82 -10.04
CA LYS A 517 5.26 18.97 -11.50
C LYS A 517 5.83 17.68 -12.08
N VAL A 518 5.21 17.16 -13.15
CA VAL A 518 5.59 15.90 -13.81
C VAL A 518 5.36 15.97 -15.34
N ASP A 519 6.03 15.09 -16.08
CA ASP A 519 6.27 15.01 -17.54
C ASP A 519 6.61 13.48 -17.71
N LEU A 520 5.83 12.55 -18.34
CA LEU A 520 5.75 11.11 -17.85
C LEU A 520 5.60 9.88 -18.81
N ASP A 521 5.92 8.68 -18.25
CA ASP A 521 5.44 7.27 -18.50
C ASP A 521 5.33 6.44 -17.15
N VAL A 522 4.69 5.24 -17.08
CA VAL A 522 4.56 4.38 -15.84
C VAL A 522 4.15 2.86 -16.01
N GLY A 523 4.42 1.96 -15.03
CA GLY A 523 3.84 0.58 -14.82
C GLY A 523 4.67 -0.42 -13.93
N GLY A 524 4.11 -1.37 -13.11
CA GLY A 524 4.92 -2.21 -12.15
C GLY A 524 4.36 -3.37 -11.23
N SER A 525 4.64 -3.41 -9.89
CA SER A 525 4.38 -4.47 -8.84
C SER A 525 3.89 -3.99 -7.39
N GLN A 526 3.81 -4.63 -6.17
CA GLN A 526 4.29 -5.90 -5.47
C GLN A 526 3.63 -6.20 -4.03
N ASP A 527 4.05 -7.25 -3.24
CA ASP A 527 3.30 -8.01 -2.14
C ASP A 527 4.07 -8.48 -0.82
N SER A 528 3.54 -9.37 0.10
CA SER A 528 4.16 -9.76 1.44
C SER A 528 3.74 -11.13 2.16
N LEU A 529 4.09 -11.43 3.47
CA LEU A 529 3.83 -12.70 4.29
C LEU A 529 3.56 -12.56 5.89
N SER A 530 2.96 -13.53 6.73
CA SER A 530 2.55 -13.53 8.25
C SER A 530 3.10 -14.50 9.46
N GLY A 531 2.34 -15.10 10.48
CA GLY A 531 2.87 -15.56 11.86
C GLY A 531 2.38 -16.73 12.89
N LYS A 532 2.52 -16.58 14.27
CA LYS A 532 2.61 -17.43 15.60
C LYS A 532 1.35 -18.11 16.39
N HIS A 533 1.37 -18.70 17.67
CA HIS A 533 0.44 -19.84 18.17
C HIS A 533 -0.09 -20.14 19.63
N ASN A 534 -1.18 -20.97 19.72
CA ASN A 534 -1.81 -21.85 20.76
C ASN A 534 -2.71 -22.96 20.08
N ASP A 535 -3.58 -23.73 20.78
CA ASP A 535 -4.47 -24.78 20.18
C ASP A 535 -5.98 -24.42 20.04
N GLN A 536 -6.44 -23.24 20.46
CA GLN A 536 -7.85 -22.84 20.34
C GLN A 536 -8.28 -22.60 18.88
N SER A 537 -7.33 -22.23 18.00
CA SER A 537 -7.56 -22.02 16.56
C SER A 537 -8.12 -23.25 15.84
N LEU A 538 -7.93 -24.45 16.40
CA LEU A 538 -8.36 -25.74 15.87
C LEU A 538 -9.90 -25.94 15.84
N VAL A 539 -10.67 -24.89 16.11
CA VAL A 539 -12.11 -24.83 15.79
C VAL A 539 -12.34 -24.36 14.34
N PHE A 540 -11.41 -23.60 13.75
CA PHE A 540 -11.46 -23.08 12.38
C PHE A 540 -10.58 -23.85 11.38
N ALA A 541 -9.77 -24.81 11.83
CA ALA A 541 -8.81 -25.51 10.99
C ALA A 541 -9.52 -26.33 9.90
N ASP A 542 -8.96 -26.35 8.70
CA ASP A 542 -9.34 -27.29 7.63
C ASP A 542 -9.26 -28.75 8.12
N LEU A 543 -9.95 -29.66 7.43
CA LEU A 543 -9.91 -31.09 7.76
C LEU A 543 -8.50 -31.65 7.60
N SER A 544 -8.08 -32.56 8.50
CA SER A 544 -6.86 -33.32 8.26
C SER A 544 -7.09 -34.39 7.18
N THR A 545 -6.01 -34.90 6.60
CA THR A 545 -6.01 -36.02 5.66
C THR A 545 -6.69 -37.26 6.26
N GLU A 546 -6.56 -37.48 7.56
CA GLU A 546 -7.19 -38.59 8.28
C GLU A 546 -8.70 -38.33 8.47
N GLU A 547 -9.10 -37.11 8.80
CA GLU A 547 -10.51 -36.72 8.95
C GLU A 547 -11.27 -36.89 7.63
N MET A 548 -10.69 -36.41 6.51
CA MET A 548 -11.25 -36.59 5.17
C MET A 548 -11.43 -38.07 4.82
N ALA A 549 -10.40 -38.90 5.03
CA ALA A 549 -10.44 -40.33 4.73
C ALA A 549 -11.48 -41.08 5.57
N VAL A 550 -11.67 -40.70 6.84
CA VAL A 550 -12.69 -41.30 7.72
C VAL A 550 -14.11 -40.86 7.32
N VAL A 551 -14.32 -39.59 6.95
CA VAL A 551 -15.62 -39.10 6.44
C VAL A 551 -16.02 -39.82 5.15
N LEU A 552 -15.09 -39.95 4.20
CA LEU A 552 -15.35 -40.66 2.94
C LEU A 552 -15.75 -42.12 3.19
N LYS A 553 -14.97 -42.84 4.01
CA LYS A 553 -15.25 -44.23 4.39
C LYS A 553 -16.59 -44.38 5.13
N TYR A 554 -16.94 -43.40 5.97
CA TYR A 554 -18.23 -43.37 6.63
C TYR A 554 -19.37 -43.24 5.61
N LEU A 555 -19.31 -42.28 4.68
CA LEU A 555 -20.36 -42.08 3.66
C LEU A 555 -20.52 -43.29 2.74
N GLN A 556 -19.41 -43.87 2.27
CA GLN A 556 -19.39 -45.13 1.50
C GLN A 556 -20.07 -46.30 2.22
N SER A 557 -20.07 -46.29 3.56
CA SER A 557 -20.66 -47.37 4.38
C SER A 557 -22.11 -47.10 4.80
N HIS A 558 -22.56 -45.83 4.82
CA HIS A 558 -23.83 -45.45 5.46
C HIS A 558 -24.87 -44.79 4.52
N LEU A 559 -24.49 -44.29 3.34
CA LEU A 559 -25.46 -43.75 2.38
C LEU A 559 -26.30 -44.83 1.66
N GLY A 560 -25.94 -46.11 1.80
CA GLY A 560 -26.69 -47.25 1.23
C GLY A 560 -26.67 -47.35 -0.31
N LEU A 561 -25.92 -46.48 -0.98
CA LEU A 561 -25.79 -46.41 -2.43
C LEU A 561 -24.31 -46.60 -2.84
N PRO A 562 -24.02 -47.23 -3.99
CA PRO A 562 -22.66 -47.34 -4.49
C PRO A 562 -22.14 -45.96 -4.89
N LEU A 563 -20.98 -45.58 -4.35
CA LEU A 563 -20.24 -44.38 -4.72
C LEU A 563 -19.06 -44.75 -5.61
N VAL A 564 -18.93 -44.07 -6.73
CA VAL A 564 -17.78 -44.11 -7.64
C VAL A 564 -16.78 -43.04 -7.21
N ASP A 565 -15.49 -43.29 -7.45
CA ASP A 565 -14.45 -42.26 -7.30
C ASP A 565 -14.74 -41.11 -8.27
N ALA A 566 -14.83 -39.87 -7.77
CA ALA A 566 -15.13 -38.70 -8.57
C ALA A 566 -14.09 -38.44 -9.69
N TYR A 567 -12.85 -38.91 -9.52
CA TYR A 567 -11.83 -38.86 -10.57
C TYR A 567 -12.17 -39.74 -11.79
N HIS A 568 -13.00 -40.77 -11.60
CA HIS A 568 -13.42 -41.72 -12.63
C HIS A 568 -14.94 -41.73 -12.90
N ALA A 569 -15.72 -40.98 -12.13
CA ALA A 569 -17.17 -40.91 -12.22
C ALA A 569 -17.62 -40.27 -13.53
N ASN A 570 -18.54 -40.93 -14.23
CA ASN A 570 -19.29 -40.31 -15.33
C ASN A 570 -20.28 -39.29 -14.76
N SER A 571 -20.80 -38.41 -15.61
CA SER A 571 -21.90 -37.53 -15.21
C SER A 571 -23.18 -38.28 -14.78
N SER A 572 -23.31 -39.58 -15.10
CA SER A 572 -24.39 -40.48 -14.70
C SER A 572 -24.12 -41.30 -13.43
N ASP A 573 -22.97 -41.13 -12.76
CA ASP A 573 -22.62 -41.89 -11.55
C ASP A 573 -22.97 -41.14 -10.26
N ASN A 574 -22.90 -41.83 -9.11
CA ASN A 574 -22.97 -41.21 -7.79
C ASN A 574 -21.56 -41.05 -7.23
N CYS A 575 -21.15 -39.86 -6.78
CA CYS A 575 -19.81 -39.62 -6.23
C CYS A 575 -19.80 -38.52 -5.16
N VAL A 576 -18.80 -38.53 -4.28
CA VAL A 576 -18.49 -37.40 -3.39
C VAL A 576 -17.65 -36.41 -4.19
N TYR A 577 -18.18 -35.21 -4.43
CA TYR A 577 -17.53 -34.19 -5.25
C TYR A 577 -16.41 -33.47 -4.48
N TYR A 578 -16.67 -33.01 -3.25
CA TYR A 578 -15.62 -32.55 -2.33
C TYR A 578 -16.00 -32.74 -0.86
N LEU A 579 -14.99 -32.70 0.01
CA LEU A 579 -15.13 -32.55 1.47
C LEU A 579 -14.49 -31.24 1.92
N ASP A 580 -15.10 -30.56 2.90
CA ASP A 580 -14.56 -29.37 3.54
C ASP A 580 -15.00 -29.33 5.04
N VAL A 581 -14.45 -28.43 5.85
CA VAL A 581 -14.85 -28.29 7.25
C VAL A 581 -16.17 -27.51 7.37
N GLU A 582 -17.13 -28.07 8.10
CA GLU A 582 -18.34 -27.33 8.49
C GLU A 582 -17.97 -26.41 9.67
N VAL A 583 -17.93 -25.10 9.41
CA VAL A 583 -17.51 -24.10 10.40
C VAL A 583 -18.61 -23.97 11.48
N PRO A 584 -18.32 -24.19 12.78
CA PRO A 584 -19.34 -24.11 13.81
C PRO A 584 -19.94 -22.70 13.97
N ARG A 585 -21.23 -22.63 14.29
CA ARG A 585 -21.99 -21.38 14.52
C ARG A 585 -21.25 -20.41 15.45
N LYS A 586 -21.15 -19.12 15.07
CA LYS A 586 -20.36 -18.06 15.76
C LYS A 586 -20.68 -18.01 17.25
N GLU A 587 -21.94 -18.11 17.62
CA GLU A 587 -22.38 -18.09 19.02
C GLU A 587 -21.75 -19.20 19.89
N GLN A 588 -21.52 -20.40 19.33
CA GLN A 588 -20.84 -21.50 20.02
C GLN A 588 -19.32 -21.30 20.07
N VAL A 589 -18.75 -20.80 18.97
CA VAL A 589 -17.31 -20.49 18.86
C VAL A 589 -16.91 -19.40 19.86
N LEU A 590 -17.67 -18.31 19.94
CA LEU A 590 -17.42 -17.22 20.90
C LEU A 590 -17.50 -17.69 22.35
N LYS A 591 -18.49 -18.53 22.70
CA LYS A 591 -18.59 -19.15 24.04
C LYS A 591 -17.35 -19.98 24.38
N PHE A 592 -16.80 -20.73 23.42
CA PHE A 592 -15.56 -21.49 23.61
C PHE A 592 -14.31 -20.59 23.74
N LEU A 593 -14.16 -19.61 22.84
CA LEU A 593 -12.96 -18.78 22.76
C LEU A 593 -12.84 -17.77 23.91
N ASP A 594 -13.94 -17.10 24.27
CA ASP A 594 -13.92 -15.94 25.17
C ASP A 594 -14.57 -16.20 26.54
N HIS A 595 -15.32 -17.29 26.70
CA HIS A 595 -16.04 -17.62 27.94
C HIS A 595 -15.71 -19.00 28.52
N GLY A 596 -14.74 -19.73 27.94
CA GLY A 596 -14.30 -21.04 28.44
C GLY A 596 -15.35 -22.14 28.33
N GLY A 597 -16.34 -21.97 27.43
CA GLY A 597 -17.35 -22.98 27.12
C GLY A 597 -16.75 -24.24 26.46
N PRO A 598 -17.56 -25.30 26.26
CA PRO A 598 -17.11 -26.51 25.59
C PRO A 598 -16.67 -26.21 24.14
N LYS A 599 -15.60 -26.86 23.67
CA LYS A 599 -15.21 -26.79 22.25
C LYS A 599 -16.39 -27.26 21.38
N PRO A 600 -16.80 -26.51 20.33
CA PRO A 600 -17.87 -26.92 19.44
C PRO A 600 -17.58 -28.28 18.79
N VAL A 601 -18.65 -28.99 18.42
CA VAL A 601 -18.52 -30.28 17.72
C VAL A 601 -17.89 -30.02 16.35
N ARG A 602 -16.78 -30.72 16.06
CA ARG A 602 -16.11 -30.63 14.76
C ARG A 602 -16.84 -31.54 13.77
N GLN A 603 -17.14 -31.00 12.59
CA GLN A 603 -17.99 -31.63 11.57
C GLN A 603 -17.38 -31.36 10.19
N ALA A 604 -17.73 -32.18 9.20
CA ALA A 604 -17.37 -31.99 7.79
C ALA A 604 -18.62 -31.68 6.96
N LEU A 605 -18.49 -30.79 5.99
CA LEU A 605 -19.41 -30.62 4.88
C LEU A 605 -18.98 -31.56 3.74
N ALA A 606 -19.92 -32.34 3.21
CA ALA A 606 -19.69 -33.28 2.12
C ALA A 606 -20.69 -33.03 0.99
N VAL A 607 -20.20 -32.64 -0.18
CA VAL A 607 -21.05 -32.43 -1.37
C VAL A 607 -21.07 -33.71 -2.19
N VAL A 608 -22.27 -34.24 -2.44
CA VAL A 608 -22.50 -35.50 -3.13
C VAL A 608 -23.31 -35.25 -4.40
N TYR A 609 -22.79 -35.72 -5.52
CA TYR A 609 -23.48 -35.74 -6.80
C TYR A 609 -24.18 -37.09 -6.95
N PHE A 610 -25.49 -37.08 -7.16
CA PHE A 610 -26.29 -38.28 -7.40
C PHE A 610 -26.77 -38.30 -8.85
N GLY A 611 -25.92 -38.77 -9.77
CA GLY A 611 -26.25 -38.94 -11.19
C GLY A 611 -27.01 -40.23 -11.51
N ASN A 612 -26.85 -41.28 -10.70
CA ASN A 612 -27.39 -42.62 -10.96
C ASN A 612 -28.76 -42.83 -10.31
N GLN A 613 -29.73 -41.97 -10.68
CA GLN A 613 -31.12 -42.03 -10.20
C GLN A 613 -32.08 -41.33 -11.18
N ALA A 614 -33.39 -41.55 -11.00
CA ALA A 614 -34.42 -41.03 -11.92
C ALA A 614 -34.58 -39.49 -11.91
N GLU A 615 -34.32 -38.85 -10.76
CA GLU A 615 -34.20 -37.39 -10.61
C GLU A 615 -32.78 -37.06 -10.13
N PRO A 616 -31.77 -36.92 -11.03
CA PRO A 616 -30.42 -36.56 -10.63
C PRO A 616 -30.39 -35.27 -9.80
N ASN A 617 -29.58 -35.23 -8.74
CA ASN A 617 -29.51 -34.07 -7.84
C ASN A 617 -28.13 -33.89 -7.20
N ILE A 618 -27.95 -32.74 -6.56
CA ILE A 618 -26.80 -32.43 -5.69
C ILE A 618 -27.34 -32.39 -4.26
N THR A 619 -26.64 -33.04 -3.33
CA THR A 619 -26.98 -33.02 -1.90
C THR A 619 -25.76 -32.64 -1.09
N GLU A 620 -25.92 -31.71 -0.14
CA GLU A 620 -24.90 -31.35 0.83
C GLU A 620 -25.20 -32.01 2.19
N TYR A 621 -24.26 -32.80 2.71
CA TYR A 621 -24.37 -33.47 4.00
C TYR A 621 -23.41 -32.87 5.02
N VAL A 622 -23.89 -32.59 6.23
CA VAL A 622 -23.03 -32.37 7.40
C VAL A 622 -22.80 -33.69 8.12
N VAL A 623 -21.54 -34.08 8.29
CA VAL A 623 -21.09 -35.38 8.81
C VAL A 623 -20.32 -35.18 10.12
N GLY A 624 -20.59 -36.00 11.14
CA GLY A 624 -19.89 -35.87 12.43
C GLY A 624 -20.28 -36.91 13.48
N PRO A 625 -19.74 -36.81 14.71
CA PRO A 625 -18.68 -35.87 15.12
C PRO A 625 -17.30 -36.35 14.67
N LEU A 626 -16.37 -35.45 14.33
CA LEU A 626 -14.99 -35.82 14.00
C LEU A 626 -14.13 -36.05 15.26
N PRO A 627 -13.15 -36.97 15.23
CA PRO A 627 -12.70 -37.77 14.09
C PRO A 627 -13.41 -39.14 13.94
N ALA A 628 -14.54 -39.37 14.62
CA ALA A 628 -15.24 -40.66 14.65
C ALA A 628 -16.73 -40.49 14.31
N PRO A 629 -17.07 -40.24 13.03
CA PRO A 629 -18.42 -39.89 12.62
C PRO A 629 -19.42 -41.03 12.86
N THR A 630 -20.61 -40.65 13.31
CA THR A 630 -21.73 -41.55 13.61
C THR A 630 -23.00 -41.16 12.87
N TYR A 631 -23.16 -39.88 12.50
CA TYR A 631 -24.29 -39.37 11.73
C TYR A 631 -23.85 -38.60 10.48
N HIS A 632 -24.77 -38.51 9.53
CA HIS A 632 -24.79 -37.53 8.45
C HIS A 632 -26.18 -36.89 8.42
N ARG A 633 -26.28 -35.63 7.98
CA ARG A 633 -27.53 -34.86 7.89
C ARG A 633 -27.55 -34.07 6.59
N ASP A 634 -28.56 -34.26 5.76
CA ASP A 634 -28.82 -33.40 4.60
C ASP A 634 -29.13 -31.98 5.09
N VAL A 635 -28.42 -30.99 4.55
CA VAL A 635 -28.60 -29.55 4.84
C VAL A 635 -29.00 -28.75 3.60
N THR A 636 -29.19 -29.41 2.45
CA THR A 636 -29.45 -28.77 1.15
C THR A 636 -30.68 -27.84 1.20
N ALA A 637 -31.78 -28.33 1.76
CA ALA A 637 -33.02 -27.58 1.88
C ALA A 637 -33.00 -26.49 2.97
N GLU A 638 -32.15 -26.63 3.99
CA GLU A 638 -31.91 -25.60 5.02
C GLU A 638 -31.13 -24.42 4.43
N LYS A 639 -30.06 -24.75 3.68
CA LYS A 639 -29.10 -23.78 3.14
C LYS A 639 -29.58 -23.04 1.89
N TYR A 640 -30.30 -23.73 1.00
CA TYR A 640 -30.74 -23.18 -0.30
C TYR A 640 -32.26 -23.01 -0.42
N ARG A 641 -33.02 -23.22 0.67
CA ARG A 641 -34.49 -23.13 0.72
C ARG A 641 -35.22 -24.00 -0.34
N GLY A 642 -34.55 -25.05 -0.85
CA GLY A 642 -35.03 -25.90 -1.95
C GLY A 642 -34.08 -27.08 -2.29
N LYS A 643 -34.34 -27.77 -3.41
CA LYS A 643 -33.41 -28.77 -3.99
C LYS A 643 -32.39 -28.06 -4.89
N LEU A 644 -31.14 -28.53 -4.89
CA LEU A 644 -30.15 -28.15 -5.91
C LEU A 644 -30.35 -28.95 -7.21
N SER A 645 -30.23 -28.27 -8.36
CA SER A 645 -30.40 -28.83 -9.69
C SER A 645 -29.09 -29.44 -10.25
N TYR A 646 -29.18 -30.60 -10.89
CA TYR A 646 -27.99 -31.35 -11.31
C TYR A 646 -27.25 -30.77 -12.52
N HIS A 647 -27.86 -29.84 -13.27
CA HIS A 647 -27.18 -29.08 -14.32
C HIS A 647 -26.29 -27.95 -13.75
N GLY A 648 -26.59 -27.45 -12.54
CA GLY A 648 -25.77 -26.45 -11.82
C GLY A 648 -24.44 -26.99 -11.28
N ARG A 649 -24.23 -28.32 -11.29
CA ARG A 649 -22.99 -28.96 -10.84
C ARG A 649 -21.77 -28.46 -11.64
N THR A 650 -20.59 -28.37 -11.01
CA THR A 650 -19.33 -28.10 -11.72
C THR A 650 -19.06 -29.18 -12.79
N VAL A 651 -18.39 -28.81 -13.89
CA VAL A 651 -17.91 -29.78 -14.88
C VAL A 651 -16.68 -30.49 -14.29
N MET A 652 -16.79 -31.80 -14.08
CA MET A 652 -15.71 -32.59 -13.48
C MET A 652 -14.55 -32.81 -14.46
N GLY A 653 -13.35 -33.11 -13.96
CA GLY A 653 -12.17 -33.45 -14.75
C GLY A 653 -12.43 -34.61 -15.73
N ASN A 654 -13.13 -35.66 -15.29
CA ASN A 654 -13.56 -36.74 -16.17
C ASN A 654 -14.65 -36.32 -17.18
N GLU A 655 -15.49 -35.32 -16.87
CA GLU A 655 -16.42 -34.73 -17.85
C GLU A 655 -15.62 -34.00 -18.95
N TYR A 656 -14.56 -33.25 -18.60
CA TYR A 656 -13.62 -32.68 -19.58
C TYR A 656 -12.82 -33.74 -20.36
N GLU A 657 -12.37 -34.83 -19.73
CA GLU A 657 -11.75 -35.95 -20.45
C GLU A 657 -12.72 -36.60 -21.44
N GLN A 658 -13.98 -36.78 -21.05
CA GLN A 658 -15.03 -37.32 -21.92
C GLN A 658 -15.33 -36.38 -23.10
N ILE A 659 -15.29 -35.07 -22.88
CA ILE A 659 -15.38 -34.05 -23.94
C ILE A 659 -14.19 -34.20 -24.91
N GLY A 660 -12.97 -34.34 -24.40
CA GLY A 660 -11.78 -34.62 -25.22
C GLY A 660 -11.90 -35.92 -26.02
N LYS A 661 -12.34 -37.01 -25.38
CA LYS A 661 -12.55 -38.33 -26.01
C LYS A 661 -13.67 -38.30 -27.05
N PHE A 662 -14.76 -37.55 -26.84
CA PHE A 662 -15.84 -37.36 -27.80
C PHE A 662 -15.38 -36.57 -29.04
N LEU A 663 -14.65 -35.47 -28.84
CA LEU A 663 -14.15 -34.64 -29.93
C LEU A 663 -13.08 -35.37 -30.76
N LEU A 664 -12.04 -35.90 -30.10
CA LEU A 664 -10.91 -36.55 -30.75
C LEU A 664 -11.21 -37.97 -31.24
N GLY A 665 -12.12 -38.70 -30.58
CA GLY A 665 -12.50 -40.08 -30.91
C GLY A 665 -13.32 -40.24 -32.19
N GLY A 666 -13.56 -39.16 -32.92
CA GLY A 666 -14.16 -39.20 -34.26
C GLY A 666 -14.90 -37.94 -34.67
N LYS A 667 -15.39 -37.12 -33.73
CA LYS A 667 -16.27 -35.99 -34.08
C LYS A 667 -15.54 -34.92 -34.91
N LEU A 668 -14.28 -34.59 -34.59
CA LEU A 668 -13.47 -33.67 -35.40
C LEU A 668 -13.14 -34.20 -36.81
N LEU A 669 -13.22 -35.51 -37.05
CA LEU A 669 -12.99 -36.09 -38.39
C LEU A 669 -14.11 -35.75 -39.39
N GLU A 670 -15.26 -35.25 -38.91
CA GLU A 670 -16.29 -34.65 -39.78
C GLU A 670 -15.78 -33.46 -40.60
N ALA A 671 -14.68 -32.82 -40.16
CA ALA A 671 -13.99 -31.75 -40.86
C ALA A 671 -12.49 -32.05 -41.10
N ALA A 672 -12.15 -33.33 -41.33
CA ALA A 672 -10.77 -33.77 -41.49
C ALA A 672 -10.00 -33.01 -42.58
N THR A 673 -10.61 -32.74 -43.74
CA THR A 673 -9.91 -32.06 -44.85
C THR A 673 -9.60 -30.61 -44.50
N PHE A 674 -10.55 -29.92 -43.86
CA PHE A 674 -10.34 -28.59 -43.30
C PHE A 674 -9.19 -28.59 -42.27
N PHE A 675 -9.21 -29.49 -41.28
CA PHE A 675 -8.17 -29.52 -40.25
C PHE A 675 -6.77 -29.80 -40.82
N GLU A 676 -6.63 -30.81 -41.68
CA GLU A 676 -5.35 -31.17 -42.30
C GLU A 676 -4.79 -30.04 -43.18
N GLN A 677 -5.62 -29.36 -43.98
CA GLN A 677 -5.15 -28.33 -44.92
C GLN A 677 -4.97 -26.94 -44.27
N VAL A 678 -5.72 -26.61 -43.23
CA VAL A 678 -5.65 -25.29 -42.57
C VAL A 678 -4.62 -25.25 -41.44
N PHE A 679 -4.48 -26.35 -40.68
CA PHE A 679 -3.61 -26.38 -39.49
C PHE A 679 -2.48 -27.43 -39.56
N GLY A 680 -2.50 -28.33 -40.56
CA GLY A 680 -1.44 -29.33 -40.75
C GLY A 680 -1.54 -30.57 -39.84
N HIS A 681 -2.69 -30.76 -39.17
CA HIS A 681 -2.98 -31.94 -38.36
C HIS A 681 -4.50 -32.20 -38.29
N ASN A 682 -4.91 -33.42 -37.95
CA ASN A 682 -6.33 -33.85 -37.88
C ASN A 682 -7.12 -33.32 -36.66
N GLY A 683 -6.76 -32.15 -36.13
CA GLY A 683 -7.35 -31.57 -34.92
C GLY A 683 -6.73 -32.01 -33.59
N SER A 684 -5.78 -32.96 -33.58
CA SER A 684 -5.20 -33.49 -32.33
C SER A 684 -4.27 -32.55 -31.52
N ASP A 685 -3.68 -31.52 -32.15
CA ASP A 685 -2.62 -30.67 -31.57
C ASP A 685 -3.11 -29.26 -31.16
N PHE A 686 -4.34 -29.17 -30.65
CA PHE A 686 -4.90 -27.93 -30.08
C PHE A 686 -5.01 -27.97 -28.57
N ALA A 687 -4.59 -26.90 -27.92
CA ALA A 687 -5.06 -26.53 -26.58
C ALA A 687 -6.47 -25.89 -26.68
N ALA A 688 -7.23 -25.91 -25.59
CA ALA A 688 -8.60 -25.41 -25.55
C ALA A 688 -8.90 -24.70 -24.23
N LEU A 689 -9.74 -23.67 -24.27
CA LEU A 689 -10.29 -22.98 -23.10
C LEU A 689 -11.82 -23.09 -23.11
N THR A 690 -12.42 -23.24 -21.92
CA THR A 690 -13.87 -23.42 -21.73
C THR A 690 -14.52 -22.11 -21.32
N SER A 691 -15.49 -21.63 -22.10
CA SER A 691 -16.40 -20.56 -21.66
C SER A 691 -17.31 -21.01 -20.48
N ALA A 692 -17.85 -20.04 -19.76
CA ALA A 692 -19.00 -20.17 -18.85
C ALA A 692 -19.68 -18.79 -18.70
N PRO A 693 -20.99 -18.69 -18.39
CA PRO A 693 -21.96 -19.76 -18.14
C PRO A 693 -22.28 -20.59 -19.40
N ARG A 694 -22.93 -21.74 -19.19
CA ARG A 694 -23.00 -22.82 -20.19
C ARG A 694 -24.34 -22.85 -20.94
N GLY A 695 -24.75 -21.70 -21.46
CA GLY A 695 -26.01 -21.54 -22.19
C GLY A 695 -26.54 -20.11 -22.14
N PHE A 696 -27.86 -19.97 -22.29
CA PHE A 696 -28.57 -18.69 -22.21
C PHE A 696 -29.81 -18.72 -21.30
N GLN A 697 -30.13 -19.88 -20.69
CA GLN A 697 -31.26 -20.08 -19.79
C GLN A 697 -30.99 -21.21 -18.78
N SER A 698 -31.72 -21.22 -17.66
CA SER A 698 -31.66 -22.28 -16.65
C SER A 698 -31.96 -23.66 -17.27
N GLY A 699 -31.12 -24.66 -16.95
CA GLY A 699 -31.20 -26.01 -17.50
C GLY A 699 -30.29 -26.27 -18.71
N ASP A 700 -29.76 -25.22 -19.37
CA ASP A 700 -28.76 -25.40 -20.42
C ASP A 700 -27.43 -25.96 -19.85
N ARG A 701 -26.72 -26.76 -20.66
CA ARG A 701 -25.33 -27.16 -20.41
C ARG A 701 -24.61 -27.35 -21.74
N ALA A 702 -24.43 -26.23 -22.45
CA ALA A 702 -23.71 -26.12 -23.71
C ALA A 702 -22.57 -25.09 -23.60
N THR A 703 -21.36 -25.51 -23.94
CA THR A 703 -20.12 -24.76 -23.69
C THR A 703 -19.43 -24.42 -25.01
N TRP A 704 -19.06 -23.16 -25.23
CA TRP A 704 -18.10 -22.80 -26.27
C TRP A 704 -16.67 -23.15 -25.82
N PHE A 705 -15.95 -23.87 -26.66
CA PHE A 705 -14.52 -24.13 -26.51
C PHE A 705 -13.73 -23.35 -27.57
N THR A 706 -12.90 -22.41 -27.13
CA THR A 706 -11.95 -21.67 -27.98
C THR A 706 -10.66 -22.47 -28.13
N LEU A 707 -10.15 -22.61 -29.37
CA LEU A 707 -8.94 -23.41 -29.65
C LEU A 707 -7.68 -22.54 -29.87
N PHE A 708 -6.55 -23.09 -29.44
CA PHE A 708 -5.24 -22.44 -29.41
C PHE A 708 -4.12 -23.39 -29.85
N GLN A 709 -2.98 -22.87 -30.31
CA GLN A 709 -1.79 -23.68 -30.57
C GLN A 709 -1.28 -24.33 -29.27
N ASN A 710 -0.98 -25.63 -29.29
CA ASN A 710 -0.66 -26.45 -28.12
C ASN A 710 0.80 -26.26 -27.61
N ILE A 711 1.14 -25.04 -27.19
CA ILE A 711 2.52 -24.61 -26.84
C ILE A 711 2.60 -23.86 -25.50
N LYS A 712 3.82 -23.47 -25.07
CA LYS A 712 4.01 -22.56 -23.91
C LYS A 712 3.21 -21.27 -24.11
N GLY A 713 2.42 -20.88 -23.11
CA GLY A 713 1.61 -19.66 -23.17
C GLY A 713 0.48 -19.70 -24.20
N PHE A 714 -0.14 -20.88 -24.42
CA PHE A 714 -1.15 -21.08 -25.46
C PHE A 714 -2.29 -20.06 -25.45
N PHE A 715 -2.65 -19.49 -24.29
CA PHE A 715 -3.69 -18.45 -24.14
C PHE A 715 -3.52 -17.24 -25.05
N LEU A 716 -2.31 -16.97 -25.56
CA LEU A 716 -2.00 -15.89 -26.50
C LEU A 716 -1.92 -16.32 -27.98
N HIS A 717 -2.16 -17.60 -28.29
CA HIS A 717 -2.02 -18.19 -29.64
C HIS A 717 -3.35 -18.77 -30.18
N PRO A 718 -4.45 -17.98 -30.25
CA PRO A 718 -5.74 -18.46 -30.73
C PRO A 718 -5.68 -18.79 -32.23
N VAL A 719 -6.31 -19.89 -32.64
CA VAL A 719 -6.27 -20.35 -34.06
C VAL A 719 -7.49 -19.91 -34.88
N GLY A 720 -8.35 -19.07 -34.29
CA GLY A 720 -9.56 -18.55 -34.95
C GLY A 720 -10.70 -19.55 -35.09
N PHE A 721 -10.62 -20.68 -34.38
CA PHE A 721 -11.62 -21.76 -34.38
C PHE A 721 -12.24 -21.91 -32.98
N GLU A 722 -13.57 -21.94 -32.92
CA GLU A 722 -14.33 -22.19 -31.70
C GLU A 722 -15.50 -23.14 -31.99
N LEU A 723 -15.87 -24.00 -31.03
CA LEU A 723 -16.99 -24.93 -31.19
C LEU A 723 -17.92 -24.88 -29.98
N LEU A 724 -19.24 -24.90 -30.23
CA LEU A 724 -20.25 -25.05 -29.19
C LEU A 724 -20.56 -26.53 -29.02
N LEU A 725 -20.31 -27.08 -27.83
CA LEU A 725 -20.61 -28.46 -27.48
C LEU A 725 -21.79 -28.50 -26.49
N ASN A 726 -22.86 -29.22 -26.82
CA ASN A 726 -23.93 -29.56 -25.89
C ASN A 726 -23.60 -30.87 -25.16
N HIS A 727 -23.42 -30.79 -23.84
CA HIS A 727 -23.09 -31.91 -22.94
C HIS A 727 -24.10 -32.06 -21.78
N SER A 728 -25.35 -31.59 -21.99
CA SER A 728 -26.45 -31.68 -21.02
C SER A 728 -26.92 -33.11 -20.71
N SER A 729 -26.89 -34.00 -21.70
CA SER A 729 -27.25 -35.42 -21.52
C SER A 729 -26.20 -36.13 -20.66
N LEU A 730 -26.63 -36.86 -19.63
CA LEU A 730 -25.74 -37.73 -18.84
C LEU A 730 -25.21 -38.93 -19.65
N ASN A 731 -25.86 -39.25 -20.79
CA ASN A 731 -25.36 -40.18 -21.79
C ASN A 731 -24.55 -39.41 -22.87
N ILE A 732 -23.25 -39.67 -22.94
CA ILE A 732 -22.27 -39.09 -23.86
C ILE A 732 -22.67 -39.29 -25.35
N SER A 733 -23.34 -40.40 -25.68
CA SER A 733 -23.74 -40.68 -27.07
C SER A 733 -24.83 -39.74 -27.62
N HIS A 734 -25.45 -38.92 -26.77
CA HIS A 734 -26.37 -37.86 -27.19
C HIS A 734 -25.71 -36.47 -27.28
N TRP A 735 -24.41 -36.35 -26.98
CA TRP A 735 -23.70 -35.07 -27.10
C TRP A 735 -23.57 -34.63 -28.56
N SER A 736 -23.52 -33.33 -28.79
CA SER A 736 -23.55 -32.76 -30.15
C SER A 736 -22.79 -31.44 -30.23
N VAL A 737 -22.30 -31.12 -31.44
CA VAL A 737 -21.65 -29.85 -31.76
C VAL A 737 -22.60 -29.04 -32.66
N PRO A 738 -23.62 -28.36 -32.10
CA PRO A 738 -24.66 -27.67 -32.89
C PRO A 738 -24.15 -26.44 -33.65
N LYS A 739 -23.05 -25.81 -33.22
CA LYS A 739 -22.43 -24.67 -33.91
C LYS A 739 -20.91 -24.78 -33.92
N VAL A 740 -20.32 -24.33 -35.01
CA VAL A 740 -18.88 -24.09 -35.15
C VAL A 740 -18.69 -22.66 -35.63
N PHE A 741 -17.62 -22.02 -35.18
CA PHE A 741 -17.20 -20.69 -35.59
C PHE A 741 -15.76 -20.75 -36.08
N TYR A 742 -15.49 -20.15 -37.25
CA TYR A 742 -14.13 -20.01 -37.78
C TYR A 742 -13.95 -18.68 -38.51
N ASN A 743 -12.94 -17.89 -38.12
CA ASN A 743 -12.51 -16.64 -38.76
C ASN A 743 -13.66 -15.65 -39.09
N GLY A 744 -14.58 -15.46 -38.13
CA GLY A 744 -15.74 -14.56 -38.28
C GLY A 744 -16.94 -15.16 -39.03
N GLN A 745 -16.94 -16.46 -39.30
CA GLN A 745 -18.04 -17.18 -39.97
C GLN A 745 -18.61 -18.28 -39.06
N TYR A 746 -19.93 -18.43 -39.03
CA TYR A 746 -20.64 -19.49 -38.29
C TYR A 746 -21.11 -20.59 -39.23
N TYR A 747 -21.15 -21.83 -38.72
CA TYR A 747 -21.56 -23.04 -39.44
C TYR A 747 -22.43 -23.94 -38.56
N ASP A 748 -23.40 -24.64 -39.16
CA ASP A 748 -24.27 -25.62 -38.49
C ASP A 748 -23.55 -26.97 -38.28
N GLY A 749 -22.47 -26.91 -37.50
CA GLY A 749 -21.62 -28.05 -37.16
C GLY A 749 -20.47 -28.29 -38.15
N LEU A 750 -19.65 -29.30 -37.83
CA LEU A 750 -18.40 -29.61 -38.54
C LEU A 750 -18.62 -30.08 -39.99
N GLN A 751 -19.69 -30.84 -40.22
CA GLN A 751 -20.04 -31.36 -41.56
C GLN A 751 -20.39 -30.23 -42.54
N GLU A 752 -20.97 -29.12 -42.08
CA GLU A 752 -21.19 -27.97 -42.94
C GLU A 752 -19.87 -27.24 -43.23
N LEU A 753 -19.04 -26.98 -42.20
CA LEU A 753 -17.73 -26.35 -42.39
C LEU A 753 -16.88 -27.10 -43.43
N GLU A 754 -16.82 -28.42 -43.35
CA GLU A 754 -16.12 -29.30 -44.31
C GLU A 754 -16.68 -29.16 -45.74
N LYS A 755 -18.01 -29.10 -45.89
CA LYS A 755 -18.72 -28.92 -47.16
C LYS A 755 -18.43 -27.54 -47.77
N GLU A 756 -18.47 -26.49 -46.96
CA GLU A 756 -18.20 -25.12 -47.40
C GLU A 756 -16.71 -24.89 -47.69
N PHE A 757 -15.82 -25.54 -46.94
CA PHE A 757 -14.37 -25.54 -47.17
C PHE A 757 -14.04 -26.21 -48.50
N LYS A 758 -14.54 -27.43 -48.74
CA LYS A 758 -14.40 -28.15 -50.02
C LYS A 758 -15.00 -27.40 -51.21
N ALA A 759 -15.97 -26.51 -50.97
CA ALA A 759 -16.54 -25.62 -51.97
C ALA A 759 -15.79 -24.29 -52.15
N ASN A 760 -14.65 -24.09 -51.47
CA ASN A 760 -13.85 -22.85 -51.44
C ASN A 760 -14.64 -21.60 -50.99
N ARG A 761 -15.60 -21.75 -50.06
CA ARG A 761 -16.41 -20.64 -49.50
C ARG A 761 -16.02 -20.22 -48.08
N VAL A 762 -15.13 -20.97 -47.43
CA VAL A 762 -14.55 -20.64 -46.12
C VAL A 762 -13.36 -19.70 -46.29
N LYS A 763 -13.34 -18.59 -45.56
CA LYS A 763 -12.23 -17.63 -45.52
C LYS A 763 -11.13 -18.17 -44.61
N VAL A 764 -10.09 -18.79 -45.17
CA VAL A 764 -8.94 -19.29 -44.40
C VAL A 764 -8.07 -18.14 -43.88
N ALA A 765 -7.71 -18.17 -42.60
CA ALA A 765 -6.68 -17.31 -42.01
C ALA A 765 -5.32 -18.01 -42.03
N LYS A 766 -4.26 -17.30 -42.47
CA LYS A 766 -2.89 -17.82 -42.44
C LYS A 766 -2.25 -17.56 -41.07
N VAL A 767 -2.54 -18.43 -40.11
CA VAL A 767 -1.87 -18.45 -38.80
C VAL A 767 -0.54 -19.20 -38.95
N GLU A 768 0.57 -18.62 -38.51
CA GLU A 768 1.87 -19.28 -38.57
C GLU A 768 2.09 -20.18 -37.35
N ARG A 769 2.69 -21.37 -37.55
CA ARG A 769 2.97 -22.30 -36.45
C ARG A 769 4.16 -21.80 -35.64
N VAL A 770 3.92 -21.50 -34.37
CA VAL A 770 4.94 -20.99 -33.45
C VAL A 770 5.74 -22.17 -32.86
N SER A 771 7.00 -21.91 -32.51
CA SER A 771 7.89 -22.87 -31.84
C SER A 771 7.37 -23.27 -30.45
N SER A 772 7.74 -24.47 -30.00
CA SER A 772 7.31 -25.03 -28.70
C SER A 772 7.82 -24.26 -27.47
N ASP A 773 8.71 -23.29 -27.65
CA ASP A 773 9.13 -22.33 -26.63
C ASP A 773 8.08 -21.24 -26.33
N GLY A 774 7.03 -21.12 -27.15
CA GLY A 774 5.94 -20.15 -27.02
C GLY A 774 6.18 -18.81 -27.74
N GLY A 775 7.34 -18.63 -28.37
CA GLY A 775 7.68 -17.40 -29.10
C GLY A 775 7.53 -16.14 -28.25
N PHE A 776 6.69 -15.19 -28.69
CA PHE A 776 6.45 -13.94 -27.98
C PHE A 776 5.80 -14.14 -26.59
N ALA A 777 4.93 -15.15 -26.47
CA ALA A 777 4.28 -15.55 -25.22
C ALA A 777 5.23 -16.25 -24.24
N SER A 778 6.47 -16.52 -24.62
CA SER A 778 7.44 -17.16 -23.74
C SER A 778 7.86 -16.24 -22.60
N ILE A 779 7.71 -16.74 -21.37
CA ILE A 779 8.26 -16.12 -20.15
C ILE A 779 9.74 -16.46 -19.94
N ASP A 780 10.32 -17.31 -20.80
CA ASP A 780 11.72 -17.75 -20.76
C ASP A 780 12.68 -16.55 -20.80
N ARG A 781 13.87 -16.75 -20.24
CA ARG A 781 14.81 -15.67 -19.92
C ARG A 781 15.51 -15.10 -21.18
N LYS A 782 15.00 -13.98 -21.70
CA LYS A 782 15.51 -13.30 -22.92
C LYS A 782 16.90 -12.64 -22.79
N VAL A 783 17.47 -12.48 -21.59
CA VAL A 783 18.78 -11.81 -21.34
C VAL A 783 19.50 -12.45 -20.13
N PRO A 784 20.83 -12.66 -20.12
CA PRO A 784 21.58 -13.26 -18.99
C PRO A 784 21.45 -12.57 -17.62
N SER A 785 22.04 -13.13 -16.56
CA SER A 785 21.98 -12.55 -15.20
C SER A 785 23.12 -11.60 -14.89
N LEU A 786 22.77 -10.45 -14.32
CA LEU A 786 23.68 -9.42 -13.82
C LEU A 786 24.10 -9.67 -12.35
N GLY A 787 23.53 -10.69 -11.70
CA GLY A 787 23.74 -11.00 -10.28
C GLY A 787 22.43 -11.44 -9.61
N SER A 788 22.42 -11.38 -8.28
CA SER A 788 21.21 -11.41 -7.45
C SER A 788 20.63 -10.00 -7.29
N GLY A 789 19.36 -9.88 -6.89
CA GLY A 789 18.82 -8.62 -6.37
C GLY A 789 19.15 -8.41 -4.89
N PRO A 790 18.77 -7.25 -4.34
CA PRO A 790 18.37 -7.12 -2.93
C PRO A 790 17.59 -8.34 -2.44
N LEU A 791 17.78 -8.67 -1.17
CA LEU A 791 17.18 -9.82 -0.52
C LEU A 791 16.69 -9.41 0.87
N HIS A 792 15.38 -9.39 1.08
CA HIS A 792 14.83 -9.32 2.43
C HIS A 792 15.31 -10.53 3.24
N TYR A 793 15.87 -10.28 4.43
CA TYR A 793 16.13 -11.31 5.43
C TYR A 793 15.88 -10.79 6.86
N GLU A 794 15.59 -11.73 7.76
CA GLU A 794 15.26 -11.44 9.14
C GLU A 794 16.50 -11.70 10.01
N SER A 795 17.17 -10.62 10.41
CA SER A 795 18.51 -10.62 11.05
C SER A 795 18.56 -11.36 12.39
N CYS A 796 17.47 -11.38 13.15
CA CYS A 796 17.30 -12.18 14.37
C CYS A 796 16.33 -13.36 14.18
N GLY A 797 16.02 -13.70 12.93
CA GLY A 797 14.97 -14.65 12.55
C GLY A 797 13.55 -14.11 12.75
N PRO A 798 12.53 -14.93 12.42
CA PRO A 798 11.12 -14.64 12.63
C PRO A 798 10.77 -14.03 13.99
N ARG A 799 10.21 -12.81 14.01
CA ARG A 799 9.52 -12.28 15.21
C ARG A 799 8.12 -12.90 15.38
N TYR A 800 7.80 -13.86 14.52
CA TYR A 800 6.60 -14.69 14.45
C TYR A 800 6.99 -16.20 14.61
N SER A 801 6.14 -17.18 14.24
CA SER A 801 6.45 -18.64 14.10
C SER A 801 5.36 -19.33 13.23
N VAL A 802 5.29 -20.67 13.04
CA VAL A 802 4.04 -21.39 12.61
C VAL A 802 3.79 -22.69 13.42
N ARG A 803 2.51 -23.09 13.65
CA ARG A 803 2.01 -24.34 14.23
C ARG A 803 0.50 -24.43 13.92
N ASN A 804 0.02 -25.60 13.52
CA ASN A 804 -1.39 -25.80 13.17
C ASN A 804 -1.88 -24.71 12.19
N ASN A 805 -3.09 -24.16 12.42
CA ASN A 805 -3.72 -23.11 11.63
C ASN A 805 -3.75 -21.72 12.34
N GLN A 806 -2.89 -21.45 13.33
CA GLN A 806 -2.87 -20.13 13.98
C GLN A 806 -1.80 -19.20 13.39
N VAL A 807 -1.95 -17.91 13.67
CA VAL A 807 -0.98 -16.82 13.57
C VAL A 807 -1.06 -15.93 14.82
N ILE A 808 0.10 -15.48 15.31
CA ILE A 808 0.36 -14.50 16.37
C ILE A 808 1.61 -13.67 15.97
N SER A 809 1.64 -12.38 16.21
CA SER A 809 2.88 -11.58 16.18
C SER A 809 3.02 -10.87 17.53
N PRO A 810 4.01 -9.98 17.76
CA PRO A 810 4.07 -9.20 18.99
C PRO A 810 2.82 -8.34 19.25
N SER A 811 1.94 -8.14 18.25
CA SER A 811 0.69 -7.37 18.40
C SER A 811 -0.56 -8.01 17.80
N TRP A 812 -0.46 -8.99 16.89
CA TRP A 812 -1.61 -9.62 16.23
C TRP A 812 -1.83 -11.06 16.69
N SER A 813 -3.05 -11.57 16.56
CA SER A 813 -3.35 -13.00 16.53
C SER A 813 -4.55 -13.30 15.64
N PHE A 814 -4.54 -14.38 14.87
CA PHE A 814 -5.69 -14.89 14.10
C PHE A 814 -5.54 -16.39 13.84
N ALA A 815 -6.63 -17.10 13.57
CA ALA A 815 -6.60 -18.39 12.89
C ALA A 815 -6.67 -18.18 11.36
N PHE A 816 -6.20 -19.12 10.57
CA PHE A 816 -6.38 -19.14 9.11
C PHE A 816 -7.04 -20.44 8.64
N ARG A 817 -7.54 -20.43 7.41
CA ARG A 817 -8.19 -21.55 6.72
C ARG A 817 -8.09 -21.37 5.19
N MET A 818 -7.99 -22.47 4.44
CA MET A 818 -8.05 -22.52 2.98
C MET A 818 -9.32 -23.22 2.51
N ASP A 819 -10.42 -22.48 2.34
CA ASP A 819 -11.69 -23.02 1.81
C ASP A 819 -11.45 -23.56 0.40
N VAL A 820 -11.76 -24.83 0.13
CA VAL A 820 -11.33 -25.47 -1.12
C VAL A 820 -11.89 -24.75 -2.36
N ASN A 821 -13.06 -24.12 -2.22
CA ASN A 821 -13.72 -23.40 -3.29
C ASN A 821 -13.37 -21.91 -3.33
N ARG A 822 -13.28 -21.24 -2.17
CA ARG A 822 -13.13 -19.77 -2.06
C ARG A 822 -11.71 -19.29 -1.79
N GLY A 823 -10.80 -20.19 -1.43
CA GLY A 823 -9.42 -19.87 -1.12
C GLY A 823 -9.22 -19.26 0.29
N PRO A 824 -8.37 -18.23 0.44
CA PRO A 824 -7.84 -17.83 1.74
C PRO A 824 -8.86 -17.10 2.64
N SER A 825 -8.81 -17.45 3.93
CA SER A 825 -9.60 -16.80 4.99
C SER A 825 -8.87 -16.78 6.34
N VAL A 826 -9.20 -15.80 7.17
CA VAL A 826 -8.69 -15.63 8.54
C VAL A 826 -9.82 -15.37 9.52
N TYR A 827 -9.67 -15.90 10.75
CA TYR A 827 -10.70 -15.91 11.79
C TYR A 827 -10.13 -15.47 13.15
N ASP A 828 -11.00 -15.03 14.06
CA ASP A 828 -10.63 -14.58 15.42
C ASP A 828 -9.43 -13.60 15.41
N VAL A 829 -9.50 -12.59 14.54
CA VAL A 829 -8.44 -11.60 14.38
C VAL A 829 -8.45 -10.65 15.56
N ARG A 830 -7.45 -10.78 16.44
CA ARG A 830 -7.24 -9.95 17.63
C ARG A 830 -6.01 -9.07 17.49
N PHE A 831 -6.11 -7.83 17.99
CA PHE A 831 -4.98 -6.94 18.19
C PHE A 831 -4.76 -6.72 19.69
N LYS A 832 -3.53 -6.95 20.17
CA LYS A 832 -3.14 -6.92 21.60
C LYS A 832 -4.13 -7.68 22.51
N GLY A 833 -4.65 -8.81 22.02
CA GLY A 833 -5.60 -9.70 22.70
C GLY A 833 -7.10 -9.36 22.53
N GLN A 834 -7.45 -8.18 22.00
CA GLN A 834 -8.85 -7.81 21.73
C GLN A 834 -9.25 -8.16 20.30
N ARG A 835 -10.35 -8.92 20.10
CA ARG A 835 -10.87 -9.19 18.75
C ARG A 835 -11.29 -7.90 18.06
N ILE A 836 -10.97 -7.82 16.77
CA ILE A 836 -11.40 -6.79 15.82
C ILE A 836 -12.33 -7.42 14.76
N VAL A 837 -11.97 -8.59 14.23
CA VAL A 837 -12.71 -9.28 13.14
C VAL A 837 -12.95 -10.74 13.56
N TYR A 838 -14.18 -11.25 13.43
CA TYR A 838 -14.49 -12.66 13.62
C TYR A 838 -14.09 -13.49 12.39
N GLN A 839 -14.39 -12.99 11.19
CA GLN A 839 -14.08 -13.62 9.90
C GLN A 839 -13.72 -12.55 8.85
N LEU A 840 -12.57 -12.71 8.21
CA LEU A 840 -12.21 -12.01 6.95
C LEU A 840 -11.91 -13.09 5.90
N SER A 841 -12.69 -13.13 4.82
CA SER A 841 -12.57 -14.18 3.80
C SER A 841 -12.93 -13.69 2.41
N VAL A 842 -12.16 -14.12 1.40
CA VAL A 842 -12.57 -14.06 0.00
C VAL A 842 -13.90 -14.79 -0.17
N GLN A 843 -14.76 -14.31 -1.05
CA GLN A 843 -16.04 -14.93 -1.38
C GLN A 843 -16.07 -15.41 -2.82
N ASP A 844 -15.69 -14.56 -3.76
CA ASP A 844 -15.62 -14.85 -5.19
C ASP A 844 -14.59 -13.95 -5.87
N ALA A 845 -14.15 -14.37 -7.05
CA ALA A 845 -13.55 -13.51 -8.06
C ALA A 845 -14.33 -13.69 -9.36
N MET A 846 -14.70 -12.58 -10.00
CA MET A 846 -15.52 -12.56 -11.20
C MET A 846 -14.79 -11.82 -12.31
N SER A 847 -14.84 -12.39 -13.52
CA SER A 847 -14.29 -11.79 -14.74
C SER A 847 -15.35 -11.80 -15.86
N VAL A 848 -15.82 -10.62 -16.26
CA VAL A 848 -16.84 -10.43 -17.31
C VAL A 848 -16.19 -9.87 -18.57
N TYR A 849 -16.33 -10.56 -19.71
CA TYR A 849 -15.60 -10.27 -20.95
C TYR A 849 -16.45 -9.63 -22.07
N GLY A 850 -15.78 -8.84 -22.91
CA GLY A 850 -16.23 -8.42 -24.24
C GLY A 850 -15.34 -9.00 -25.34
N SER A 851 -15.94 -9.46 -26.44
CA SER A 851 -15.26 -9.93 -27.65
C SER A 851 -16.27 -9.99 -28.81
N ASN A 852 -15.80 -10.13 -30.04
CA ASN A 852 -16.63 -10.54 -31.18
C ASN A 852 -16.59 -12.06 -31.45
N CYS A 853 -15.64 -12.82 -30.87
CA CYS A 853 -15.68 -14.28 -30.85
C CYS A 853 -16.79 -14.81 -29.90
N PRO A 854 -17.55 -15.86 -30.27
CA PRO A 854 -18.65 -16.39 -29.46
C PRO A 854 -18.22 -16.92 -28.08
N GLY A 855 -17.04 -17.52 -27.95
CA GLY A 855 -16.47 -17.91 -26.65
C GLY A 855 -16.18 -16.69 -25.77
N GLY A 856 -15.43 -15.71 -26.28
CA GLY A 856 -15.13 -14.48 -25.56
C GLY A 856 -16.37 -13.69 -25.14
N MET A 857 -17.33 -13.47 -26.06
CA MET A 857 -18.55 -12.69 -25.78
C MET A 857 -19.53 -13.39 -24.82
N SER A 858 -19.39 -14.71 -24.63
CA SER A 858 -20.23 -15.49 -23.72
C SER A 858 -19.65 -15.57 -22.30
N THR A 859 -18.40 -15.17 -22.10
CA THR A 859 -17.64 -15.47 -20.87
C THR A 859 -17.91 -14.50 -19.71
N ARG A 860 -18.44 -15.05 -18.62
CA ARG A 860 -18.57 -14.46 -17.28
C ARG A 860 -18.14 -15.53 -16.27
N TYR A 861 -16.86 -15.51 -15.89
CA TYR A 861 -16.35 -16.45 -14.90
C TYR A 861 -16.74 -16.02 -13.49
N MET A 862 -17.11 -16.99 -12.66
CA MET A 862 -17.27 -16.91 -11.21
C MET A 862 -16.30 -17.95 -10.64
N ASP A 863 -15.09 -17.51 -10.30
CA ASP A 863 -13.93 -18.37 -10.08
C ASP A 863 -14.11 -19.34 -8.89
N VAL A 864 -15.05 -19.05 -7.98
CA VAL A 864 -15.49 -19.98 -6.93
C VAL A 864 -15.99 -21.33 -7.48
N ASN A 865 -16.60 -21.38 -8.68
CA ASN A 865 -17.05 -22.65 -9.29
C ASN A 865 -15.90 -23.58 -9.68
N PHE A 866 -14.76 -22.99 -10.05
CA PHE A 866 -13.56 -23.71 -10.47
C PHE A 866 -12.66 -24.07 -9.28
N ALA A 867 -13.02 -23.67 -8.06
CA ALA A 867 -12.35 -23.94 -6.80
C ALA A 867 -10.97 -23.26 -6.62
N MET A 868 -10.99 -21.98 -6.21
CA MET A 868 -9.80 -21.13 -6.01
C MET A 868 -8.82 -21.67 -4.97
N GLY A 869 -9.29 -22.39 -3.95
CA GLY A 869 -8.42 -23.01 -2.93
C GLY A 869 -7.72 -24.28 -3.42
N ARG A 870 -8.37 -25.09 -4.26
CA ARG A 870 -7.74 -26.23 -4.96
C ARG A 870 -6.57 -25.75 -5.83
N TYR A 871 -6.74 -24.62 -6.50
CA TYR A 871 -5.76 -24.02 -7.40
C TYR A 871 -4.74 -23.09 -6.71
N SER A 872 -4.67 -23.10 -5.36
CA SER A 872 -3.62 -22.42 -4.59
C SER A 872 -2.29 -23.18 -4.61
N TYR A 873 -1.59 -23.15 -5.74
CA TYR A 873 -0.36 -23.93 -5.99
C TYR A 873 0.86 -23.54 -5.13
N SER A 874 1.87 -24.41 -5.14
CA SER A 874 3.14 -24.21 -4.42
C SER A 874 3.83 -22.89 -4.78
N LEU A 875 3.93 -22.01 -3.78
CA LEU A 875 4.60 -20.72 -3.88
C LEU A 875 6.12 -20.92 -3.99
N VAL A 876 6.77 -20.15 -4.85
CA VAL A 876 8.19 -20.28 -5.19
C VAL A 876 9.05 -19.38 -4.31
N ARG A 877 9.90 -20.02 -3.50
CA ARG A 877 10.79 -19.37 -2.52
C ARG A 877 11.72 -18.35 -3.16
N GLY A 878 11.65 -17.11 -2.68
CA GLY A 878 12.44 -15.98 -3.17
C GLY A 878 11.85 -15.27 -4.40
N VAL A 879 10.63 -15.62 -4.82
CA VAL A 879 9.95 -14.95 -5.94
C VAL A 879 8.51 -14.59 -5.57
N ASP A 880 7.63 -15.57 -5.31
CA ASP A 880 6.25 -15.31 -4.86
C ASP A 880 6.19 -14.71 -3.46
N CYS A 881 7.20 -15.06 -2.67
CA CYS A 881 7.45 -14.54 -1.36
C CYS A 881 8.97 -14.54 -1.07
N PRO A 882 9.51 -13.55 -0.33
CA PRO A 882 10.84 -13.54 0.26
C PRO A 882 11.39 -14.86 0.77
N TYR A 883 12.72 -14.96 0.77
CA TYR A 883 13.39 -16.24 0.89
C TYR A 883 13.39 -16.80 2.32
N SER A 884 13.42 -15.94 3.35
CA SER A 884 13.39 -16.34 4.78
C SER A 884 12.07 -16.95 5.24
N ALA A 885 11.02 -16.81 4.42
CA ALA A 885 9.65 -17.21 4.69
C ALA A 885 9.45 -18.62 5.27
N THR A 886 8.47 -18.72 6.17
CA THR A 886 7.85 -19.99 6.53
C THR A 886 6.74 -20.28 5.53
N TYR A 887 6.89 -21.35 4.74
CA TYR A 887 5.83 -21.82 3.85
C TYR A 887 4.99 -22.88 4.55
N LEU A 888 3.74 -23.01 4.14
CA LEU A 888 2.73 -23.87 4.75
C LEU A 888 1.95 -24.60 3.67
N ASP A 889 1.61 -25.84 3.98
CA ASP A 889 0.83 -26.73 3.12
C ASP A 889 -0.67 -26.48 3.32
N ALA A 890 -1.46 -26.75 2.28
CA ALA A 890 -2.92 -26.85 2.37
C ALA A 890 -3.34 -28.27 1.97
N ALA A 891 -4.32 -28.85 2.68
CA ALA A 891 -4.87 -30.17 2.37
C ALA A 891 -6.28 -30.03 1.81
N TYR A 892 -6.64 -30.83 0.81
CA TYR A 892 -7.99 -30.85 0.22
C TYR A 892 -8.41 -32.24 -0.22
N LEU A 893 -9.72 -32.44 -0.41
CA LEU A 893 -10.28 -33.56 -1.15
C LEU A 893 -11.40 -33.03 -2.05
N ILE A 894 -11.14 -32.98 -3.35
CA ILE A 894 -12.08 -32.56 -4.39
C ILE A 894 -11.79 -33.36 -5.67
N GLU A 895 -12.82 -34.01 -6.20
CA GLU A 895 -12.77 -34.91 -7.37
C GLU A 895 -11.78 -36.09 -7.24
N THR A 896 -11.63 -36.64 -6.03
CA THR A 896 -10.78 -37.79 -5.73
C THR A 896 -11.24 -38.49 -4.45
N VAL A 897 -10.97 -39.79 -4.31
CA VAL A 897 -11.12 -40.53 -3.04
C VAL A 897 -9.91 -40.43 -2.12
N THR A 898 -8.80 -39.84 -2.59
CA THR A 898 -7.55 -39.72 -1.83
C THR A 898 -7.33 -38.27 -1.42
N PRO A 899 -7.22 -37.95 -0.11
CA PRO A 899 -6.83 -36.61 0.34
C PRO A 899 -5.47 -36.17 -0.23
N GLU A 900 -5.42 -34.98 -0.81
CA GLU A 900 -4.21 -34.41 -1.42
C GLU A 900 -3.66 -33.26 -0.56
N VAL A 901 -2.35 -33.03 -0.66
CA VAL A 901 -1.65 -31.97 0.10
C VAL A 901 -0.85 -31.12 -0.87
N GLN A 902 -1.33 -29.91 -1.11
CA GLN A 902 -0.64 -28.92 -1.93
C GLN A 902 0.43 -28.23 -1.08
N LYS A 903 1.68 -28.55 -1.39
CA LYS A 903 2.86 -28.03 -0.69
C LYS A 903 3.01 -26.53 -0.87
N ASN A 904 3.43 -25.83 0.18
CA ASN A 904 3.77 -24.40 0.16
C ASN A 904 2.66 -23.46 -0.40
N SER A 905 1.38 -23.83 -0.33
CA SER A 905 0.21 -23.07 -0.83
C SER A 905 0.01 -21.70 -0.17
N ILE A 906 0.54 -21.56 1.05
CA ILE A 906 0.46 -20.38 1.91
C ILE A 906 1.89 -20.04 2.32
N CYS A 907 2.22 -18.74 2.47
CA CYS A 907 3.54 -18.33 2.96
C CYS A 907 3.45 -17.19 3.99
N VAL A 908 4.34 -17.23 4.99
CA VAL A 908 4.26 -16.39 6.20
C VAL A 908 5.63 -15.83 6.74
N PHE A 909 5.70 -14.52 7.01
CA PHE A 909 6.82 -13.71 7.57
C PHE A 909 6.45 -12.31 8.17
N GLU A 910 7.33 -11.30 8.17
CA GLU A 910 6.99 -9.85 8.22
C GLU A 910 7.73 -9.06 7.11
N GLN A 911 7.06 -8.14 6.39
CA GLN A 911 7.70 -7.24 5.41
C GLN A 911 8.08 -5.89 6.03
N ASN A 912 9.21 -5.31 5.61
CA ASN A 912 9.53 -3.90 5.83
C ASN A 912 8.73 -3.04 4.82
N VAL A 913 7.67 -2.38 5.30
CA VAL A 913 6.81 -1.54 4.46
C VAL A 913 7.49 -0.20 4.18
N GLU A 914 7.29 0.35 2.98
CA GLU A 914 8.26 1.18 2.23
C GLU A 914 8.72 2.55 2.83
N ALA A 915 8.34 2.90 4.05
CA ALA A 915 8.80 4.08 4.79
C ALA A 915 8.55 3.92 6.29
N PRO A 916 9.17 4.72 7.17
CA PRO A 916 8.83 4.74 8.59
C PRO A 916 7.33 4.93 8.84
N PHE A 917 6.82 4.21 9.83
CA PHE A 917 5.42 4.20 10.26
C PHE A 917 5.00 5.55 10.85
N ARG A 918 5.95 6.21 11.51
CA ARG A 918 5.90 7.59 12.02
C ARG A 918 7.32 8.09 12.26
N ARG A 919 7.55 9.40 12.12
CA ARG A 919 8.74 10.13 12.62
C ARG A 919 8.42 11.58 13.01
N HIS A 920 9.31 12.19 13.78
CA HIS A 920 9.45 13.63 13.89
C HIS A 920 10.92 14.02 14.04
N TYR A 921 11.30 15.19 13.51
CA TYR A 921 12.54 15.88 13.86
C TYR A 921 12.23 17.34 14.23
N SER A 922 12.47 17.66 15.49
CA SER A 922 12.27 18.99 16.03
C SER A 922 13.60 19.74 16.01
N ASN A 923 13.62 20.87 15.31
CA ASN A 923 14.69 21.86 15.31
C ASN A 923 14.28 23.17 15.99
N LEU A 924 13.03 23.26 16.45
CA LEU A 924 12.39 24.48 16.90
C LEU A 924 12.11 24.38 18.40
N GLN A 925 12.72 25.27 19.18
CA GLN A 925 12.71 25.30 20.65
C GLN A 925 13.46 24.12 21.29
N SER A 926 12.92 22.90 21.22
CA SER A 926 13.58 21.69 21.72
C SER A 926 14.11 20.84 20.55
N LEU A 927 15.30 20.25 20.71
CA LEU A 927 16.08 19.64 19.63
C LEU A 927 16.16 18.12 19.79
N TYR A 928 15.44 17.36 18.94
CA TYR A 928 15.37 15.90 19.02
C TYR A 928 14.81 15.24 17.75
N TYR A 929 15.10 13.95 17.59
CA TYR A 929 14.49 13.05 16.61
C TYR A 929 13.67 11.98 17.33
N GLY A 930 12.55 11.53 16.76
CA GLY A 930 11.83 10.33 17.22
C GLY A 930 11.03 9.65 16.12
N GLY A 931 11.27 8.37 15.83
CA GLY A 931 10.63 7.63 14.74
C GLY A 931 10.46 6.13 14.97
N LEU A 932 9.90 5.45 13.97
CA LEU A 932 9.57 4.01 13.98
C LEU A 932 9.63 3.47 12.54
N PRO A 933 10.53 2.53 12.19
CA PRO A 933 10.47 1.80 10.92
C PRO A 933 9.13 1.05 10.78
N ALA A 934 8.56 1.00 9.59
CA ALA A 934 7.34 0.22 9.36
C ALA A 934 7.69 -1.24 9.06
N SER A 935 7.04 -2.15 9.78
CA SER A 935 6.98 -3.57 9.43
C SER A 935 5.52 -4.03 9.49
N ALA A 936 5.11 -4.94 8.60
CA ALA A 936 3.75 -5.46 8.55
C ALA A 936 3.77 -6.98 8.33
N LEU A 937 2.84 -7.66 9.01
CA LEU A 937 2.61 -9.09 8.98
C LEU A 937 1.50 -9.36 7.95
N VAL A 938 1.62 -10.29 6.99
CA VAL A 938 0.75 -10.33 5.80
C VAL A 938 0.38 -11.74 5.29
N PHE A 939 -0.75 -12.33 5.61
CA PHE A 939 -1.05 -13.70 5.14
C PHE A 939 -1.22 -13.79 3.60
N ARG A 940 -0.42 -14.62 2.90
CA ARG A 940 -0.54 -14.89 1.44
C ARG A 940 -1.15 -16.25 1.13
N SER A 941 -1.96 -16.30 0.06
CA SER A 941 -1.97 -17.43 -0.90
C SER A 941 -2.03 -16.89 -2.35
N VAL A 942 -1.79 -17.73 -3.35
CA VAL A 942 -1.93 -17.36 -4.78
C VAL A 942 -2.71 -18.44 -5.50
N SER A 943 -3.87 -18.10 -6.06
CA SER A 943 -4.73 -19.02 -6.82
C SER A 943 -4.47 -18.85 -8.32
N THR A 944 -4.03 -19.91 -9.01
CA THR A 944 -3.81 -19.85 -10.47
C THR A 944 -5.01 -20.44 -11.23
N MET A 945 -5.97 -19.59 -11.54
CA MET A 945 -7.22 -19.92 -12.22
C MET A 945 -7.01 -20.01 -13.74
N GLY A 946 -6.42 -21.12 -14.17
CA GLY A 946 -6.17 -21.43 -15.58
C GLY A 946 -5.10 -20.52 -16.21
N ASN A 947 -5.51 -19.32 -16.64
CA ASN A 947 -4.65 -18.30 -17.23
C ASN A 947 -4.21 -17.22 -16.20
N TYR A 948 -5.07 -16.84 -15.26
CA TYR A 948 -4.77 -15.80 -14.25
C TYR A 948 -4.08 -16.37 -13.01
N ASP A 949 -3.24 -15.55 -12.40
CA ASP A 949 -2.66 -15.74 -11.07
C ASP A 949 -3.17 -14.63 -10.14
N TYR A 950 -4.16 -14.93 -9.28
CA TYR A 950 -4.63 -14.00 -8.27
C TYR A 950 -3.78 -14.10 -7.01
N VAL A 951 -3.10 -13.01 -6.66
CA VAL A 951 -2.30 -12.90 -5.45
C VAL A 951 -3.14 -12.30 -4.33
N TRP A 952 -3.40 -13.09 -3.29
CA TRP A 952 -4.17 -12.70 -2.12
C TRP A 952 -3.25 -12.28 -0.97
N ASP A 953 -3.40 -11.07 -0.43
CA ASP A 953 -2.77 -10.60 0.82
C ASP A 953 -3.85 -10.24 1.87
N PHE A 954 -3.62 -10.65 3.13
CA PHE A 954 -4.20 -10.01 4.32
C PHE A 954 -3.08 -9.41 5.17
N ILE A 955 -2.87 -8.10 5.07
CA ILE A 955 -1.85 -7.29 5.73
C ILE A 955 -2.34 -6.83 7.12
N PHE A 956 -1.47 -6.88 8.12
CA PHE A 956 -1.73 -6.58 9.53
C PHE A 956 -0.64 -5.62 10.04
N HIS A 957 -1.02 -4.36 10.28
CA HIS A 957 -0.14 -3.24 10.60
C HIS A 957 0.04 -3.03 12.12
N PRO A 958 1.18 -2.52 12.60
CA PRO A 958 1.52 -2.45 14.04
C PRO A 958 0.70 -1.44 14.86
N ASN A 959 -0.07 -0.55 14.23
CA ASN A 959 -1.04 0.32 14.90
C ASN A 959 -2.44 -0.30 15.07
N GLY A 960 -2.65 -1.54 14.64
CA GLY A 960 -3.96 -2.21 14.69
C GLY A 960 -4.80 -2.04 13.43
N ALA A 961 -4.28 -1.48 12.33
CA ALA A 961 -4.97 -1.52 11.03
C ALA A 961 -4.77 -2.86 10.31
N ILE A 962 -5.80 -3.31 9.60
CA ILE A 962 -5.76 -4.48 8.71
C ILE A 962 -5.95 -3.96 7.27
N GLU A 963 -5.38 -4.61 6.28
CA GLU A 963 -5.50 -4.26 4.87
C GLU A 963 -5.61 -5.54 4.04
N SER A 964 -6.71 -5.74 3.31
CA SER A 964 -6.78 -6.81 2.31
C SER A 964 -6.42 -6.24 0.95
N LYS A 965 -5.67 -7.01 0.16
CA LYS A 965 -5.24 -6.62 -1.19
C LYS A 965 -5.19 -7.83 -2.10
N VAL A 966 -5.72 -7.68 -3.32
CA VAL A 966 -5.58 -8.62 -4.42
C VAL A 966 -4.82 -7.98 -5.56
N ARG A 967 -4.01 -8.77 -6.27
CA ARG A 967 -3.36 -8.38 -7.52
C ARG A 967 -3.52 -9.47 -8.57
N ALA A 968 -3.73 -9.08 -9.83
CA ALA A 968 -3.77 -10.00 -10.96
C ALA A 968 -2.41 -10.07 -11.68
N SER A 969 -1.97 -11.29 -11.96
CA SER A 969 -0.82 -11.64 -12.81
C SER A 969 -1.23 -12.79 -13.74
N GLY A 970 -0.29 -13.33 -14.52
CA GLY A 970 -0.54 -14.48 -15.39
C GLY A 970 -0.82 -14.07 -16.84
N TYR A 971 -1.33 -14.99 -17.64
CA TYR A 971 -1.71 -14.69 -19.02
C TYR A 971 -3.12 -14.09 -19.07
N ILE A 972 -3.32 -13.07 -19.89
CA ILE A 972 -4.67 -12.69 -20.31
C ILE A 972 -5.33 -13.84 -21.10
N THR A 973 -6.65 -13.95 -21.01
CA THR A 973 -7.42 -14.67 -22.03
C THR A 973 -7.45 -13.83 -23.30
N SER A 974 -7.32 -14.46 -24.47
CA SER A 974 -7.39 -13.77 -25.76
C SER A 974 -8.43 -14.40 -26.70
N SER A 975 -8.94 -13.58 -27.61
CA SER A 975 -9.73 -14.03 -28.77
C SER A 975 -8.90 -13.92 -30.04
N PHE A 976 -9.33 -14.59 -31.10
CA PHE A 976 -8.73 -14.43 -32.42
C PHE A 976 -9.09 -13.06 -33.01
N LEU A 977 -8.10 -12.30 -33.46
CA LEU A 977 -8.34 -10.97 -34.02
C LEU A 977 -8.90 -11.06 -35.45
N TYR A 978 -10.18 -10.71 -35.60
CA TYR A 978 -10.82 -10.52 -36.90
C TYR A 978 -11.82 -9.36 -36.86
N GLY A 979 -12.19 -8.85 -38.04
CA GLY A 979 -13.33 -7.95 -38.22
C GLY A 979 -13.25 -6.66 -37.38
N ASP A 980 -14.32 -6.43 -36.62
CA ASP A 980 -14.57 -5.36 -35.66
C ASP A 980 -13.92 -5.60 -34.27
N GLY A 981 -13.06 -6.61 -34.12
CA GLY A 981 -12.55 -7.06 -32.82
C GLY A 981 -11.83 -5.98 -31.99
N LEU A 982 -11.34 -4.91 -32.62
CA LEU A 982 -10.71 -3.77 -31.94
C LEU A 982 -11.69 -2.90 -31.15
N ASP A 983 -13.00 -3.01 -31.40
CA ASP A 983 -14.03 -2.38 -30.57
C ASP A 983 -14.18 -3.10 -29.21
N TYR A 984 -13.54 -4.26 -29.05
CA TYR A 984 -13.60 -5.14 -27.86
C TYR A 984 -12.21 -5.39 -27.23
N GLY A 985 -11.19 -4.61 -27.55
CA GLY A 985 -9.85 -4.73 -26.97
C GLY A 985 -8.71 -4.39 -27.93
N ASN A 986 -7.46 -4.54 -27.49
CA ASN A 986 -6.29 -4.21 -28.32
C ASN A 986 -5.71 -5.43 -29.04
N ARG A 987 -5.13 -5.20 -30.23
CA ARG A 987 -4.22 -6.17 -30.87
C ARG A 987 -2.93 -6.27 -30.05
N VAL A 988 -2.65 -7.44 -29.48
CA VAL A 988 -1.42 -7.71 -28.70
C VAL A 988 -0.41 -8.59 -29.44
N ALA A 989 -0.84 -9.31 -30.47
CA ALA A 989 0.02 -9.97 -31.47
C ALA A 989 -0.75 -10.13 -32.79
N ASP A 990 -0.14 -10.70 -33.84
CA ASP A 990 -0.65 -10.61 -35.21
C ASP A 990 -2.06 -11.16 -35.45
N HIS A 991 -2.48 -12.16 -34.68
CA HIS A 991 -3.83 -12.74 -34.70
C HIS A 991 -4.50 -12.75 -33.32
N THR A 992 -3.97 -11.98 -32.37
CA THR A 992 -4.34 -12.08 -30.94
C THR A 992 -4.98 -10.77 -30.47
N LEU A 993 -6.28 -10.84 -30.16
CA LEU A 993 -7.05 -9.79 -29.51
C LEU A 993 -6.99 -9.98 -28.00
N GLY A 994 -6.36 -9.04 -27.29
CA GLY A 994 -6.44 -8.94 -25.85
C GLY A 994 -7.80 -8.35 -25.47
N THR A 995 -8.74 -9.21 -25.08
CA THR A 995 -10.16 -8.88 -24.88
C THR A 995 -10.42 -8.05 -23.63
N ILE A 996 -11.21 -6.99 -23.76
CA ILE A 996 -11.67 -6.15 -22.65
C ILE A 996 -12.45 -6.97 -21.62
N HIS A 997 -12.22 -6.72 -20.34
CA HIS A 997 -12.95 -7.36 -19.25
C HIS A 997 -12.87 -6.56 -17.94
N THR A 998 -13.79 -6.84 -17.01
CA THR A 998 -13.77 -6.28 -15.65
C THR A 998 -13.47 -7.38 -14.64
N HIS A 999 -12.51 -7.15 -13.75
CA HIS A 999 -12.33 -7.94 -12.54
C HIS A 999 -13.16 -7.35 -11.40
N PHE A 1000 -13.92 -8.19 -10.70
CA PHE A 1000 -14.64 -7.88 -9.47
C PHE A 1000 -14.37 -8.97 -8.44
N ILE A 1001 -14.07 -8.59 -7.20
CA ILE A 1001 -13.68 -9.49 -6.11
C ILE A 1001 -14.51 -9.13 -4.88
N ASN A 1002 -15.14 -10.10 -4.24
CA ASN A 1002 -15.96 -9.87 -3.04
C ASN A 1002 -15.34 -10.48 -1.77
N TYR A 1003 -15.46 -9.76 -0.67
CA TYR A 1003 -14.97 -10.15 0.65
C TYR A 1003 -16.07 -10.05 1.70
N LYS A 1004 -16.13 -11.05 2.58
CA LYS A 1004 -16.92 -11.01 3.81
C LYS A 1004 -16.03 -10.54 4.96
N VAL A 1005 -16.50 -9.55 5.71
CA VAL A 1005 -15.77 -8.92 6.82
C VAL A 1005 -16.69 -8.77 8.03
N ASP A 1006 -16.69 -9.80 8.88
CA ASP A 1006 -17.51 -9.94 10.09
C ASP A 1006 -16.81 -9.26 11.28
N LEU A 1007 -17.32 -8.11 11.75
CA LEU A 1007 -16.60 -7.13 12.58
C LEU A 1007 -17.15 -7.05 14.01
N ASP A 1008 -16.43 -7.66 14.97
CA ASP A 1008 -16.73 -7.63 16.42
C ASP A 1008 -16.08 -6.41 17.11
N VAL A 1009 -16.32 -5.17 16.65
CA VAL A 1009 -15.57 -3.99 17.13
C VAL A 1009 -15.89 -3.68 18.60
N GLY A 1010 -14.97 -4.05 19.50
CA GLY A 1010 -15.15 -3.85 20.94
C GLY A 1010 -16.20 -4.78 21.56
N GLY A 1011 -16.56 -5.87 20.86
CA GLY A 1011 -17.69 -6.73 21.15
C GLY A 1011 -18.59 -6.89 19.92
N VAL A 1012 -19.47 -7.89 19.96
CA VAL A 1012 -20.32 -8.28 18.82
C VAL A 1012 -21.32 -7.18 18.42
N GLN A 1013 -21.91 -6.50 19.40
CA GLN A 1013 -22.96 -5.51 19.16
C GLN A 1013 -22.38 -4.19 18.64
N ASN A 1014 -22.74 -3.81 17.42
CA ASN A 1014 -22.12 -2.73 16.64
C ASN A 1014 -23.19 -1.88 15.94
N SER A 1015 -22.85 -0.63 15.63
CA SER A 1015 -23.65 0.28 14.80
C SER A 1015 -22.79 0.88 13.69
N LEU A 1016 -23.39 1.19 12.53
CA LEU A 1016 -22.69 1.81 11.42
C LEU A 1016 -22.79 3.35 11.47
N LEU A 1017 -21.65 4.02 11.47
CA LEU A 1017 -21.55 5.49 11.53
C LEU A 1017 -20.88 6.04 10.27
N ALA A 1018 -21.39 7.17 9.79
CA ALA A 1018 -20.90 7.91 8.64
C ALA A 1018 -20.55 9.34 9.04
N ASN A 1019 -19.26 9.69 8.97
CA ASN A 1019 -18.76 11.05 9.15
C ASN A 1019 -18.27 11.63 7.82
N ASP A 1020 -18.48 12.93 7.63
CA ASP A 1020 -17.98 13.71 6.49
C ASP A 1020 -17.78 15.19 6.87
N MET A 1021 -17.47 16.08 5.92
CA MET A 1021 -17.30 17.51 6.16
C MET A 1021 -18.16 18.37 5.23
N THR A 1022 -18.58 19.53 5.72
CA THR A 1022 -19.20 20.60 4.94
C THR A 1022 -18.55 21.95 5.25
N PHE A 1023 -18.91 23.00 4.51
CA PHE A 1023 -18.51 24.37 4.79
C PHE A 1023 -19.74 25.21 5.18
N GLU A 1024 -19.63 25.91 6.30
CA GLU A 1024 -20.63 26.85 6.82
C GLU A 1024 -20.08 28.26 6.69
N LYS A 1025 -20.76 29.15 5.95
CA LYS A 1025 -20.34 30.55 5.82
C LYS A 1025 -20.74 31.31 7.09
N VAL A 1026 -19.76 31.84 7.81
CA VAL A 1026 -19.95 32.56 9.07
C VAL A 1026 -19.28 33.93 9.02
N LYS A 1027 -19.80 34.89 9.78
CA LYS A 1027 -19.06 36.12 10.11
C LYS A 1027 -17.83 35.77 10.94
N VAL A 1028 -16.72 36.44 10.68
CA VAL A 1028 -15.47 36.26 11.43
C VAL A 1028 -15.62 36.89 12.83
N PRO A 1029 -15.60 36.13 13.95
CA PRO A 1029 -15.95 36.68 15.26
C PRO A 1029 -15.08 37.85 15.74
N TRP A 1030 -13.79 37.89 15.36
CA TRP A 1030 -12.86 38.98 15.69
C TRP A 1030 -12.79 40.09 14.62
N SER A 1031 -13.60 39.99 13.56
CA SER A 1031 -13.63 40.92 12.42
C SER A 1031 -15.02 40.85 11.74
N PRO A 1032 -16.12 41.24 12.44
CA PRO A 1032 -17.49 40.87 12.06
C PRO A 1032 -18.00 41.46 10.73
N GLU A 1033 -17.26 42.39 10.15
CA GLU A 1033 -17.43 42.93 8.80
C GLU A 1033 -16.99 41.97 7.67
N HIS A 1034 -16.21 40.91 7.99
CA HIS A 1034 -15.78 39.88 7.06
C HIS A 1034 -16.50 38.53 7.29
N GLU A 1035 -16.49 37.68 6.26
CA GLU A 1035 -17.04 36.32 6.28
C GLU A 1035 -15.98 35.28 5.95
N ILE A 1036 -16.11 34.06 6.49
CA ILE A 1036 -15.26 32.92 6.22
C ILE A 1036 -16.08 31.64 6.03
N ASN A 1037 -15.66 30.77 5.12
CA ASN A 1037 -16.19 29.41 5.00
C ASN A 1037 -15.52 28.53 6.05
N ARG A 1038 -16.20 28.32 7.18
CA ARG A 1038 -15.75 27.49 8.31
C ARG A 1038 -16.04 26.02 8.00
N MET A 1039 -15.03 25.15 8.09
CA MET A 1039 -15.24 23.71 7.96
C MET A 1039 -16.03 23.17 9.16
N LYS A 1040 -16.96 22.23 8.91
CA LYS A 1040 -17.85 21.65 9.93
C LYS A 1040 -17.96 20.15 9.73
N LEU A 1041 -17.81 19.39 10.82
CA LEU A 1041 -17.96 17.93 10.84
C LEU A 1041 -19.44 17.53 10.75
N VAL A 1042 -19.77 16.68 9.80
CA VAL A 1042 -21.08 16.03 9.63
C VAL A 1042 -20.99 14.63 10.24
N LYS A 1043 -22.03 14.20 10.96
CA LYS A 1043 -22.16 12.86 11.56
C LYS A 1043 -23.55 12.32 11.29
N LYS A 1044 -23.66 11.06 10.86
CA LYS A 1044 -24.92 10.36 10.57
C LYS A 1044 -24.82 8.91 11.07
N VAL A 1045 -25.89 8.42 11.69
CA VAL A 1045 -26.08 6.97 11.92
C VAL A 1045 -26.70 6.37 10.67
N LEU A 1046 -26.18 5.22 10.23
CA LEU A 1046 -26.83 4.40 9.20
C LEU A 1046 -27.55 3.28 9.94
N ASP A 1047 -28.87 3.33 9.92
CA ASP A 1047 -29.75 2.62 10.87
C ASP A 1047 -30.48 1.42 10.27
N THR A 1048 -30.51 1.31 8.94
CA THR A 1048 -31.00 0.13 8.20
C THR A 1048 -30.09 -0.20 7.02
N GLU A 1049 -30.14 -1.45 6.55
CA GLU A 1049 -29.26 -2.00 5.49
C GLU A 1049 -29.34 -1.22 4.17
N ASP A 1050 -30.54 -0.79 3.75
CA ASP A 1050 -30.76 0.06 2.58
C ASP A 1050 -29.90 1.35 2.59
N LYS A 1051 -29.61 1.88 3.78
CA LYS A 1051 -28.83 3.12 3.97
C LYS A 1051 -27.32 2.84 4.05
N ALA A 1052 -26.93 1.56 4.06
CA ALA A 1052 -25.56 1.07 4.15
C ALA A 1052 -25.11 0.28 2.90
N ALA A 1053 -26.02 0.05 1.95
CA ALA A 1053 -25.75 -0.55 0.64
C ALA A 1053 -25.39 0.53 -0.40
N PHE A 1054 -24.10 0.74 -0.63
CA PHE A 1054 -23.57 1.72 -1.58
C PHE A 1054 -23.29 1.05 -2.93
N ARG A 1055 -24.09 1.38 -3.96
CA ARG A 1055 -23.87 0.93 -5.34
C ARG A 1055 -22.59 1.54 -5.92
N LEU A 1056 -22.00 0.93 -6.95
CA LEU A 1056 -20.70 1.33 -7.51
C LEU A 1056 -20.53 2.85 -7.76
N HIS A 1057 -21.58 3.52 -8.22
CA HIS A 1057 -21.57 4.94 -8.57
C HIS A 1057 -22.16 5.88 -7.50
N ASP A 1058 -22.58 5.36 -6.34
CA ASP A 1058 -23.17 6.18 -5.27
C ASP A 1058 -22.12 7.03 -4.53
N ASP A 1059 -22.49 8.24 -4.11
CA ASP A 1059 -21.69 9.05 -3.19
C ASP A 1059 -21.56 8.34 -1.83
N MET A 1060 -20.33 7.97 -1.48
CA MET A 1060 -20.01 7.25 -0.24
C MET A 1060 -19.36 8.20 0.79
N PRO A 1061 -19.86 8.29 2.03
CA PRO A 1061 -19.26 9.12 3.08
C PRO A 1061 -17.78 8.78 3.32
N ARG A 1062 -16.93 9.80 3.38
CA ARG A 1062 -15.46 9.64 3.44
C ARG A 1062 -14.99 8.85 4.66
N TYR A 1063 -15.72 8.90 5.78
CA TYR A 1063 -15.46 8.11 6.98
C TYR A 1063 -16.68 7.25 7.33
N ILE A 1064 -16.79 6.06 6.73
CA ILE A 1064 -17.71 5.02 7.21
C ILE A 1064 -16.99 4.09 8.20
N TYR A 1065 -17.61 3.80 9.34
CA TYR A 1065 -16.99 2.99 10.38
C TYR A 1065 -18.00 2.23 11.23
N PHE A 1066 -17.64 1.01 11.59
CA PHE A 1066 -18.33 0.21 12.60
C PHE A 1066 -17.98 0.76 13.97
N ALA A 1067 -18.94 0.84 14.88
CA ALA A 1067 -18.76 1.47 16.18
C ALA A 1067 -19.48 0.70 17.31
N SER A 1068 -18.74 0.47 18.40
CA SER A 1068 -19.27 0.01 19.68
C SER A 1068 -20.03 1.13 20.40
N GLU A 1069 -20.96 0.78 21.28
CA GLU A 1069 -21.46 1.72 22.31
C GLU A 1069 -20.35 2.13 23.30
N SER A 1070 -19.34 1.25 23.49
CA SER A 1070 -18.20 1.52 24.37
C SER A 1070 -17.37 2.73 23.89
N LYS A 1071 -16.87 3.50 24.85
CA LYS A 1071 -16.13 4.75 24.60
C LYS A 1071 -14.64 4.58 24.87
N ASN A 1072 -13.80 5.34 24.16
CA ASN A 1072 -12.43 5.58 24.59
C ASN A 1072 -12.39 6.64 25.71
N LYS A 1073 -11.20 6.88 26.29
CA LYS A 1073 -10.96 7.86 27.36
C LYS A 1073 -11.49 9.27 27.05
N TRP A 1074 -11.62 9.60 25.77
CA TRP A 1074 -12.05 10.92 25.27
C TRP A 1074 -13.56 11.02 24.98
N GLY A 1075 -14.33 9.95 25.23
CA GLY A 1075 -15.80 9.92 25.09
C GLY A 1075 -16.32 9.59 23.68
N HIS A 1076 -15.43 9.38 22.72
CA HIS A 1076 -15.77 8.94 21.37
C HIS A 1076 -16.06 7.44 21.35
N ASN A 1077 -17.01 7.01 20.52
CA ASN A 1077 -17.28 5.58 20.31
C ASN A 1077 -16.06 4.88 19.72
N ARG A 1078 -15.72 3.69 20.26
CA ARG A 1078 -14.63 2.86 19.78
C ARG A 1078 -15.03 2.24 18.45
N GLY A 1079 -14.30 2.53 17.37
CA GLY A 1079 -14.71 2.10 16.02
C GLY A 1079 -13.59 1.72 15.06
N TYR A 1080 -13.95 1.01 13.98
CA TYR A 1080 -13.06 0.65 12.87
C TYR A 1080 -13.63 1.14 11.54
N ARG A 1081 -12.85 1.99 10.87
CA ARG A 1081 -13.17 2.61 9.57
C ARG A 1081 -12.85 1.67 8.43
N ILE A 1082 -13.78 1.53 7.49
CA ILE A 1082 -13.55 0.88 6.19
C ILE A 1082 -13.06 1.95 5.21
N GLN A 1083 -12.02 1.63 4.45
CA GLN A 1083 -11.44 2.50 3.42
C GLN A 1083 -11.10 1.66 2.17
N PRO A 1084 -12.01 1.54 1.19
CA PRO A 1084 -11.77 0.80 -0.06
C PRO A 1084 -10.70 1.46 -0.96
N ILE A 1085 -10.07 0.63 -1.80
CA ILE A 1085 -9.15 0.99 -2.87
C ILE A 1085 -9.58 0.17 -4.10
N SER A 1086 -10.25 0.82 -5.06
CA SER A 1086 -10.88 0.15 -6.20
C SER A 1086 -11.03 1.12 -7.38
N PHE A 1087 -11.03 0.58 -8.60
CA PHE A 1087 -11.05 1.31 -9.86
C PHE A 1087 -12.07 0.69 -10.85
N PHE A 1088 -13.25 0.34 -10.32
CA PHE A 1088 -14.27 -0.46 -11.00
C PHE A 1088 -14.58 0.00 -12.44
N GLY A 1089 -14.77 -0.97 -13.33
CA GLY A 1089 -15.60 -0.75 -14.52
C GLY A 1089 -17.09 -0.82 -14.15
N ASP A 1090 -17.98 -0.66 -15.14
CA ASP A 1090 -19.40 -0.90 -14.93
C ASP A 1090 -19.70 -2.39 -14.67
N HIS A 1091 -20.66 -2.65 -13.77
CA HIS A 1091 -21.21 -3.98 -13.51
C HIS A 1091 -22.21 -4.39 -14.61
N LEU A 1092 -22.53 -5.68 -14.70
CA LEU A 1092 -23.55 -6.16 -15.63
C LEU A 1092 -24.92 -5.49 -15.32
N PRO A 1093 -25.71 -5.06 -16.32
CA PRO A 1093 -26.98 -4.41 -16.05
C PRO A 1093 -27.99 -5.33 -15.35
N GLU A 1094 -28.75 -4.80 -14.39
CA GLU A 1094 -29.83 -5.54 -13.68
C GLU A 1094 -30.95 -6.05 -14.61
N THR A 1095 -30.96 -5.65 -15.88
CA THR A 1095 -31.86 -6.15 -16.92
C THR A 1095 -31.36 -7.44 -17.58
N ASP A 1096 -30.12 -7.86 -17.35
CA ASP A 1096 -29.60 -9.15 -17.84
C ASP A 1096 -30.13 -10.29 -16.95
N PRO A 1097 -30.79 -11.32 -17.52
CA PRO A 1097 -31.33 -12.44 -16.76
C PRO A 1097 -30.35 -13.21 -15.86
N MET A 1098 -29.03 -13.10 -16.08
CA MET A 1098 -28.02 -13.78 -15.26
C MET A 1098 -27.46 -12.93 -14.11
N GLU A 1099 -27.70 -11.62 -14.10
CA GLU A 1099 -27.03 -10.67 -13.20
C GLU A 1099 -27.31 -10.97 -11.71
N ARG A 1100 -28.50 -11.51 -11.39
CA ARG A 1100 -28.91 -11.81 -10.01
C ARG A 1100 -27.91 -12.74 -9.28
N ALA A 1101 -27.26 -13.65 -10.00
CA ALA A 1101 -26.24 -14.56 -9.49
C ALA A 1101 -24.94 -13.87 -9.01
N ILE A 1102 -24.68 -12.66 -9.52
CA ILE A 1102 -23.48 -11.85 -9.28
C ILE A 1102 -23.83 -10.49 -8.66
N SER A 1103 -25.00 -10.40 -8.02
CA SER A 1103 -25.59 -9.16 -7.51
C SER A 1103 -24.80 -8.48 -6.37
N TRP A 1104 -23.74 -9.12 -5.85
CA TRP A 1104 -22.74 -8.48 -5.00
C TRP A 1104 -21.86 -7.47 -5.76
N GLY A 1105 -21.65 -7.65 -7.07
CA GLY A 1105 -20.88 -6.75 -7.93
C GLY A 1105 -21.49 -5.36 -8.09
N ARG A 1106 -22.81 -5.24 -7.84
CA ARG A 1106 -23.55 -3.97 -7.82
C ARG A 1106 -23.03 -2.96 -6.78
N TYR A 1107 -22.45 -3.45 -5.69
CA TYR A 1107 -22.17 -2.67 -4.47
C TYR A 1107 -20.67 -2.56 -4.20
N LYS A 1108 -20.17 -1.35 -3.93
CA LYS A 1108 -18.78 -1.14 -3.47
C LYS A 1108 -18.62 -1.52 -1.99
N LEU A 1109 -19.69 -1.35 -1.22
CA LEU A 1109 -19.85 -1.78 0.16
C LEU A 1109 -21.35 -2.01 0.40
N ALA A 1110 -21.69 -3.10 1.07
CA ALA A 1110 -22.96 -3.26 1.77
C ALA A 1110 -22.68 -3.70 3.21
N VAL A 1111 -23.58 -3.38 4.14
CA VAL A 1111 -23.53 -3.88 5.52
C VAL A 1111 -24.88 -4.48 5.85
N THR A 1112 -24.88 -5.76 6.23
CA THR A 1112 -26.09 -6.53 6.59
C THR A 1112 -26.00 -7.01 8.03
N LYS A 1113 -27.14 -7.40 8.58
CA LYS A 1113 -27.19 -8.13 9.85
C LYS A 1113 -26.60 -9.53 9.69
N ARG A 1114 -25.85 -9.98 10.69
CA ARG A 1114 -25.08 -11.23 10.65
C ARG A 1114 -25.97 -12.44 10.94
N LYS A 1115 -26.24 -13.25 9.93
CA LYS A 1115 -27.06 -14.48 10.00
C LYS A 1115 -26.18 -15.74 9.76
N GLU A 1116 -26.50 -16.90 10.35
CA GLU A 1116 -25.77 -18.16 10.06
C GLU A 1116 -26.20 -18.71 8.68
N GLU A 1117 -27.44 -18.43 8.32
CA GLU A 1117 -28.15 -18.80 7.10
C GLU A 1117 -27.74 -17.93 5.89
N GLU A 1118 -26.90 -16.91 6.11
CA GLU A 1118 -26.23 -16.08 5.08
C GLU A 1118 -24.69 -16.26 5.17
N PRO A 1119 -24.16 -17.49 5.02
CA PRO A 1119 -22.76 -17.77 5.27
C PRO A 1119 -21.84 -17.15 4.21
N TYR A 1120 -22.31 -17.05 2.95
CA TYR A 1120 -21.53 -16.61 1.80
C TYR A 1120 -22.36 -15.78 0.81
N SER A 1121 -21.75 -14.81 0.13
CA SER A 1121 -22.40 -13.98 -0.92
C SER A 1121 -22.52 -14.66 -2.29
N THR A 1122 -21.94 -15.85 -2.47
CA THR A 1122 -21.90 -16.62 -3.71
C THR A 1122 -21.94 -18.14 -3.44
N SER A 1123 -22.29 -18.92 -4.46
CA SER A 1123 -22.30 -20.39 -4.44
C SER A 1123 -21.65 -20.98 -5.68
N ILE A 1124 -20.97 -22.12 -5.56
CA ILE A 1124 -20.32 -22.80 -6.70
C ILE A 1124 -21.31 -23.10 -7.83
N TYR A 1125 -22.59 -23.33 -7.53
CA TYR A 1125 -23.59 -23.69 -8.53
C TYR A 1125 -24.01 -22.50 -9.42
N ASN A 1126 -23.81 -21.26 -8.96
CA ASN A 1126 -24.22 -20.04 -9.67
C ASN A 1126 -23.57 -19.93 -11.07
N GLN A 1127 -22.34 -20.43 -11.26
CA GLN A 1127 -21.66 -20.33 -12.56
C GLN A 1127 -22.37 -21.10 -13.69
N ASN A 1128 -22.99 -22.23 -13.36
CA ASN A 1128 -23.58 -23.15 -14.35
C ASN A 1128 -25.10 -23.01 -14.45
N ASP A 1129 -25.75 -22.36 -13.48
CA ASP A 1129 -27.11 -21.83 -13.60
C ASP A 1129 -27.25 -20.45 -12.92
N PRO A 1130 -26.76 -19.37 -13.55
CA PRO A 1130 -26.91 -18.02 -13.01
C PRO A 1130 -28.32 -17.43 -13.19
N TRP A 1131 -29.19 -18.11 -13.93
CA TRP A 1131 -30.58 -17.69 -14.16
C TRP A 1131 -31.52 -18.15 -13.04
N THR A 1132 -31.21 -19.29 -12.41
CA THR A 1132 -31.82 -19.76 -11.16
C THR A 1132 -30.74 -19.90 -10.07
N PRO A 1133 -30.14 -18.78 -9.60
CA PRO A 1133 -28.97 -18.83 -8.73
C PRO A 1133 -29.29 -19.43 -7.35
N SER A 1134 -28.41 -20.28 -6.84
CA SER A 1134 -28.52 -20.87 -5.50
C SER A 1134 -28.32 -19.86 -4.38
N VAL A 1135 -27.57 -18.78 -4.64
CA VAL A 1135 -27.39 -17.64 -3.73
C VAL A 1135 -27.47 -16.36 -4.55
N ALA A 1136 -28.29 -15.40 -4.12
CA ALA A 1136 -28.37 -14.06 -4.70
C ALA A 1136 -28.13 -13.03 -3.60
N PHE A 1137 -26.97 -12.37 -3.62
CA PHE A 1137 -26.56 -11.44 -2.56
C PHE A 1137 -27.55 -10.28 -2.33
N ALA A 1138 -28.26 -9.82 -3.37
CA ALA A 1138 -29.29 -8.79 -3.23
C ALA A 1138 -30.43 -9.18 -2.26
N ASP A 1139 -30.63 -10.47 -1.96
CA ASP A 1139 -31.65 -10.94 -1.01
C ASP A 1139 -31.18 -10.91 0.46
N PHE A 1140 -29.92 -10.52 0.73
CA PHE A 1140 -29.41 -10.28 2.10
C PHE A 1140 -29.62 -8.82 2.56
N ILE A 1141 -30.15 -7.97 1.69
CA ILE A 1141 -30.48 -6.57 1.98
C ILE A 1141 -32.01 -6.50 2.05
N ASP A 1142 -32.58 -6.96 3.16
CA ASP A 1142 -34.02 -6.97 3.42
C ASP A 1142 -34.49 -5.82 4.33
N ASN A 1143 -33.63 -4.79 4.46
CA ASN A 1143 -33.84 -3.55 5.20
C ASN A 1143 -34.07 -3.79 6.70
N GLU A 1144 -33.37 -4.77 7.25
CA GLU A 1144 -33.26 -4.96 8.71
C GLU A 1144 -32.58 -3.74 9.37
N THR A 1145 -32.70 -3.66 10.70
CA THR A 1145 -31.96 -2.68 11.48
C THR A 1145 -30.52 -3.10 11.69
N ILE A 1146 -29.60 -2.14 11.61
CA ILE A 1146 -28.16 -2.32 11.83
C ILE A 1146 -27.65 -1.44 12.99
N VAL A 1147 -28.53 -1.17 13.97
CA VAL A 1147 -28.21 -0.39 15.17
C VAL A 1147 -28.08 -1.31 16.38
N ASN A 1148 -26.85 -1.46 16.86
CA ASN A 1148 -26.47 -2.27 18.02
C ASN A 1148 -26.82 -3.76 17.84
N GLU A 1149 -26.37 -4.31 16.71
CA GLU A 1149 -26.59 -5.68 16.23
C GLU A 1149 -25.24 -6.34 15.87
N ASP A 1150 -25.25 -7.65 15.60
CA ASP A 1150 -24.10 -8.34 14.98
C ASP A 1150 -24.08 -8.02 13.47
N LEU A 1151 -22.98 -7.47 12.95
CA LEU A 1151 -22.91 -6.86 11.61
C LEU A 1151 -21.78 -7.41 10.73
N VAL A 1152 -22.08 -7.61 9.45
CA VAL A 1152 -21.10 -8.01 8.42
C VAL A 1152 -20.98 -6.93 7.35
N ALA A 1153 -19.76 -6.49 7.06
CA ALA A 1153 -19.46 -5.73 5.85
C ALA A 1153 -19.15 -6.69 4.69
N TRP A 1154 -19.80 -6.46 3.56
CA TRP A 1154 -19.55 -7.11 2.29
C TRP A 1154 -18.89 -6.08 1.37
N ILE A 1155 -17.60 -6.27 1.10
CA ILE A 1155 -16.77 -5.30 0.38
C ILE A 1155 -16.44 -5.88 -0.99
N THR A 1156 -16.76 -5.13 -2.04
CA THR A 1156 -16.34 -5.49 -3.40
C THR A 1156 -15.21 -4.56 -3.84
N THR A 1157 -14.19 -5.11 -4.49
CA THR A 1157 -13.08 -4.36 -5.09
C THR A 1157 -12.87 -4.85 -6.52
N GLY A 1158 -12.27 -4.04 -7.40
CA GLY A 1158 -12.19 -4.41 -8.81
C GLY A 1158 -11.58 -3.33 -9.69
N PHE A 1159 -11.36 -3.68 -10.95
CA PHE A 1159 -10.85 -2.78 -11.98
C PHE A 1159 -11.29 -3.20 -13.38
N LEU A 1160 -11.40 -2.23 -14.29
CA LEU A 1160 -11.49 -2.47 -15.72
C LEU A 1160 -10.09 -2.80 -16.27
N HIS A 1161 -9.95 -3.92 -16.98
CA HIS A 1161 -8.74 -4.26 -17.72
C HIS A 1161 -9.04 -4.22 -19.23
N ILE A 1162 -8.36 -3.30 -19.93
CA ILE A 1162 -8.24 -3.33 -21.38
C ILE A 1162 -6.84 -3.84 -21.67
N PRO A 1163 -6.65 -5.11 -22.09
CA PRO A 1163 -5.32 -5.64 -22.27
C PRO A 1163 -4.51 -4.90 -23.34
N HIS A 1164 -3.20 -4.79 -23.13
CA HIS A 1164 -2.29 -4.02 -23.97
C HIS A 1164 -0.98 -4.80 -24.24
N ALA A 1165 -0.05 -4.23 -25.01
CA ALA A 1165 1.15 -4.96 -25.44
C ALA A 1165 2.06 -5.35 -24.26
N GLU A 1166 2.01 -4.59 -23.17
CA GLU A 1166 2.77 -4.78 -21.94
C GLU A 1166 2.22 -5.92 -21.07
N ASP A 1167 0.98 -6.39 -21.31
CA ASP A 1167 0.43 -7.64 -20.75
C ASP A 1167 1.04 -8.90 -21.40
N VAL A 1168 1.95 -8.75 -22.37
CA VAL A 1168 2.60 -9.86 -23.08
C VAL A 1168 4.06 -10.02 -22.61
N PRO A 1169 4.47 -11.19 -22.08
CA PRO A 1169 3.71 -12.44 -21.99
C PRO A 1169 2.72 -12.52 -20.82
N ASN A 1170 2.87 -11.71 -19.76
CA ASN A 1170 1.96 -11.72 -18.61
C ASN A 1170 1.57 -10.32 -18.15
N THR A 1171 0.35 -10.19 -17.65
CA THR A 1171 -0.11 -9.04 -16.86
C THR A 1171 0.76 -8.84 -15.62
N VAL A 1172 0.96 -7.57 -15.27
CA VAL A 1172 1.83 -7.11 -14.17
C VAL A 1172 1.02 -6.49 -13.02
N THR A 1173 1.58 -6.45 -11.81
CA THR A 1173 0.79 -6.35 -10.56
C THR A 1173 0.65 -4.95 -9.91
N LEU A 1174 1.24 -3.86 -10.45
CA LEU A 1174 0.94 -2.45 -10.07
C LEU A 1174 -0.09 -1.84 -10.99
N GLY A 1175 -0.85 -0.87 -10.47
CA GLY A 1175 -2.10 -0.43 -11.08
C GLY A 1175 -3.19 -1.47 -10.82
N ASN A 1176 -2.92 -2.73 -11.17
CA ASN A 1176 -3.76 -3.91 -10.95
C ASN A 1176 -3.78 -4.40 -9.48
N ALA A 1177 -3.70 -3.47 -8.52
CA ALA A 1177 -3.71 -3.75 -7.08
C ALA A 1177 -4.92 -3.08 -6.42
N VAL A 1178 -5.90 -3.87 -5.99
CA VAL A 1178 -7.17 -3.40 -5.39
C VAL A 1178 -7.44 -4.08 -4.06
N GLY A 1179 -8.24 -3.47 -3.18
CA GLY A 1179 -8.32 -3.90 -1.79
C GLY A 1179 -9.07 -2.94 -0.88
N PHE A 1180 -8.85 -3.04 0.43
CA PHE A 1180 -9.41 -2.12 1.42
C PHE A 1180 -8.60 -2.14 2.72
N LEU A 1181 -8.65 -1.05 3.48
CA LEU A 1181 -8.14 -0.98 4.85
C LEU A 1181 -9.28 -0.95 5.88
N LEU A 1182 -9.08 -1.69 6.97
CA LEU A 1182 -9.84 -1.61 8.22
C LEU A 1182 -8.96 -0.88 9.24
N ARG A 1183 -9.30 0.37 9.58
CA ARG A 1183 -8.43 1.26 10.37
C ARG A 1183 -9.06 1.60 11.72
N PRO A 1184 -8.33 1.51 12.85
CA PRO A 1184 -8.86 1.97 14.13
C PRO A 1184 -9.16 3.47 14.08
N TYR A 1185 -10.36 3.85 14.54
CA TYR A 1185 -10.86 5.21 14.57
C TYR A 1185 -11.52 5.45 15.94
N ASN A 1186 -10.82 6.17 16.82
CA ASN A 1186 -11.16 6.29 18.25
C ASN A 1186 -11.29 4.96 19.02
N TYR A 1187 -10.80 3.84 18.46
CA TYR A 1187 -10.83 2.53 19.14
C TYR A 1187 -9.86 2.42 20.33
N PHE A 1188 -8.78 3.19 20.29
CA PHE A 1188 -7.77 3.31 21.34
C PHE A 1188 -7.76 4.74 21.90
N ASP A 1189 -7.01 4.97 22.98
CA ASP A 1189 -6.84 6.29 23.58
C ASP A 1189 -5.73 7.11 22.89
N ASP A 1190 -4.75 6.42 22.29
CA ASP A 1190 -3.65 6.97 21.47
C ASP A 1190 -3.28 6.01 20.32
N ASP A 1191 -2.22 6.31 19.56
CA ASP A 1191 -1.71 5.41 18.50
C ASP A 1191 -0.99 4.19 19.14
N PRO A 1192 -1.46 2.95 18.93
CA PRO A 1192 -0.82 1.77 19.51
C PRO A 1192 0.63 1.53 19.09
N SER A 1193 1.10 2.18 18.01
CA SER A 1193 2.50 2.12 17.56
C SER A 1193 3.46 2.94 18.44
N ILE A 1194 2.97 3.84 19.31
CA ILE A 1194 3.81 4.60 20.26
C ILE A 1194 4.54 3.69 21.24
N TYR A 1195 4.02 2.48 21.45
CA TYR A 1195 4.56 1.44 22.33
C TYR A 1195 5.45 0.40 21.60
N SER A 1196 5.79 0.61 20.32
CA SER A 1196 6.65 -0.32 19.58
C SER A 1196 8.10 -0.31 20.11
N PRO A 1197 8.72 -1.49 20.34
CA PRO A 1197 10.14 -1.57 20.72
C PRO A 1197 11.09 -1.19 19.58
N ASP A 1198 10.61 -1.16 18.33
CA ASP A 1198 11.35 -0.71 17.15
C ASP A 1198 11.44 0.84 17.08
N GLY A 1199 10.95 1.55 18.10
CA GLY A 1199 11.04 3.01 18.20
C GLY A 1199 12.46 3.51 18.44
N VAL A 1200 12.84 4.58 17.74
CA VAL A 1200 14.14 5.27 17.87
C VAL A 1200 13.89 6.70 18.32
N PHE A 1201 14.62 7.21 19.31
CA PHE A 1201 14.58 8.62 19.69
C PHE A 1201 15.90 9.07 20.34
N PHE A 1202 16.27 10.33 20.14
CA PHE A 1202 17.39 10.98 20.82
C PHE A 1202 17.26 12.51 20.78
N THR A 1203 17.78 13.20 21.80
CA THR A 1203 17.92 14.66 21.83
C THR A 1203 19.30 15.12 21.33
N SER A 1204 19.48 16.43 21.10
CA SER A 1204 20.79 17.01 20.73
C SER A 1204 21.88 16.91 21.80
N GLU A 1205 21.50 16.56 23.04
CA GLU A 1205 22.44 16.41 24.17
C GLU A 1205 22.96 14.96 24.31
N GLN A 1206 22.39 14.03 23.54
CA GLN A 1206 22.75 12.62 23.55
C GLN A 1206 23.57 12.25 22.30
N ASP A 1207 24.39 11.21 22.40
CA ASP A 1207 25.12 10.66 21.25
C ASP A 1207 24.25 9.64 20.48
N PRO A 1208 23.74 9.96 19.27
CA PRO A 1208 22.92 9.05 18.47
C PRO A 1208 23.71 7.91 17.83
N THR A 1209 25.03 7.89 17.99
CA THR A 1209 25.91 6.78 17.58
C THR A 1209 26.16 5.77 18.71
N SER A 1210 25.70 6.06 19.93
CA SER A 1210 25.71 5.09 21.02
C SER A 1210 24.55 4.08 20.88
N CYS A 1211 24.88 2.79 21.01
CA CYS A 1211 23.93 1.69 21.03
C CYS A 1211 22.94 1.77 22.22
N ASP A 1212 23.34 2.41 23.33
CA ASP A 1212 22.49 2.63 24.51
C ASP A 1212 21.43 3.74 24.31
N VAL A 1213 21.62 4.59 23.29
CA VAL A 1213 20.74 5.71 22.93
C VAL A 1213 19.90 5.35 21.69
N ASN A 1214 20.52 4.72 20.70
CA ASN A 1214 19.93 4.39 19.41
C ASN A 1214 20.22 2.92 19.08
N HIS A 1215 19.21 2.05 19.17
CA HIS A 1215 19.37 0.62 18.93
C HIS A 1215 19.82 0.28 17.48
N LEU A 1216 19.64 1.19 16.51
CA LEU A 1216 20.14 1.00 15.15
C LEU A 1216 21.65 1.23 15.04
N ALA A 1217 22.28 1.96 15.96
CA ALA A 1217 23.75 2.03 16.04
C ALA A 1217 24.38 0.68 16.42
N CYS A 1218 23.59 -0.26 16.96
CA CYS A 1218 24.00 -1.64 17.22
C CYS A 1218 24.01 -2.50 15.94
N LEU A 1219 23.31 -2.12 14.86
CA LEU A 1219 23.12 -2.96 13.66
C LEU A 1219 24.42 -3.49 13.04
N PRO A 1220 25.49 -2.69 12.84
CA PRO A 1220 26.74 -3.18 12.23
C PRO A 1220 27.45 -4.28 13.03
N LYS A 1221 27.10 -4.45 14.32
CA LYS A 1221 27.62 -5.51 15.19
C LYS A 1221 26.67 -6.70 15.34
N THR A 1222 25.37 -6.49 15.14
CA THR A 1222 24.31 -7.47 15.46
C THR A 1222 23.68 -8.11 14.22
N ALA A 1223 23.63 -7.40 13.09
CA ALA A 1223 23.23 -7.91 11.77
C ALA A 1223 24.45 -8.30 10.89
N ALA A 1224 25.60 -8.55 11.50
CA ALA A 1224 26.85 -8.88 10.81
C ALA A 1224 26.88 -10.31 10.21
N CYS A 1225 25.89 -11.14 10.52
CA CYS A 1225 25.77 -12.52 10.05
C CYS A 1225 24.53 -12.68 9.17
N LEU A 1226 24.72 -12.95 7.88
CA LEU A 1226 23.63 -13.44 7.05
C LEU A 1226 23.19 -14.84 7.54
N PRO A 1227 21.89 -15.14 7.64
CA PRO A 1227 21.42 -16.48 7.97
C PRO A 1227 21.81 -17.46 6.85
N ASN A 1228 22.11 -18.71 7.23
CA ASN A 1228 22.25 -19.80 6.26
C ASN A 1228 20.90 -20.03 5.58
N LEU A 1229 20.73 -19.47 4.38
CA LEU A 1229 19.55 -19.66 3.57
C LEU A 1229 19.34 -21.16 3.30
N PRO A 1230 18.14 -21.73 3.50
CA PRO A 1230 17.88 -23.12 3.11
C PRO A 1230 18.12 -23.29 1.61
N PRO A 1231 18.60 -24.46 1.13
CA PRO A 1231 18.73 -24.70 -0.30
C PRO A 1231 17.38 -24.51 -1.00
N PHE A 1232 17.39 -23.99 -2.23
CA PHE A 1232 16.15 -23.82 -2.98
C PHE A 1232 15.52 -25.19 -3.24
N THR A 1233 14.31 -25.39 -2.72
CA THR A 1233 13.51 -26.60 -2.92
C THR A 1233 12.19 -26.24 -3.59
N TYR A 1234 11.76 -27.12 -4.47
CA TYR A 1234 10.49 -27.04 -5.18
C TYR A 1234 10.13 -28.47 -5.59
N GLU A 1235 8.97 -28.98 -5.18
CA GLU A 1235 8.60 -30.40 -5.40
C GLU A 1235 8.16 -30.70 -6.84
N GLY A 1236 8.34 -29.74 -7.75
CA GLY A 1236 8.06 -29.88 -9.18
C GLY A 1236 6.65 -29.43 -9.52
N PHE A 1237 5.99 -30.19 -10.40
CA PHE A 1237 4.70 -29.84 -10.97
C PHE A 1237 3.80 -31.07 -11.02
N GLN A 1238 2.55 -30.92 -10.59
CA GLN A 1238 1.52 -31.93 -10.80
C GLN A 1238 0.92 -31.74 -12.21
N ASN A 1239 1.05 -32.74 -13.08
CA ASN A 1239 0.45 -32.70 -14.41
C ASN A 1239 -0.95 -33.30 -14.38
N LEU A 1240 -1.95 -32.46 -14.08
CA LEU A 1240 -3.38 -32.81 -14.10
C LEU A 1240 -3.92 -33.14 -15.52
N THR A 1241 -3.05 -33.17 -16.54
CA THR A 1241 -3.40 -33.43 -17.95
C THR A 1241 -2.61 -34.59 -18.57
N ARG A 1242 -2.07 -35.51 -17.74
CA ARG A 1242 -1.46 -36.77 -18.21
C ARG A 1242 -2.03 -38.00 -17.49
N LEU A 1243 -2.99 -38.62 -18.17
CA LEU A 1243 -2.93 -40.05 -18.47
C LEU A 1243 -2.27 -40.21 -19.85
#